data_AF-A0A354WUL0-F1
#
_entry.id   AF-A0A354WUL0-F1
#
_cell.length_a   1.000
_cell.length_b   1.000
_cell.length_c   1.000
_cell.angle_alpha   90.00
_cell.angle_beta   90.00
_cell.angle_gamma   90.00
#
_symmetry.space_group_name_H-M   'P 1'
#
loop_
_entity.id
_entity.type
_entity.pdbx_description
1 polymer ?
#
loop_
_entity_poly.entity_id
_entity_poly.type
_entity_poly.pdbx_seq_one_letter_code
_entity_poly.pdbx_strand_id
1 'polypeptide(L)'
;DGTVGANKSAIKIIGDHTDLYAQGYFAYDSKKSGGVTISHLRFGPDPIRKPYLIRKADYIACHRPSYIYKYDLLRGFKPGGIFLLNSPWRKEDLDKVLPAAMKRKLAALKAKFYIIDAFEIAKNIGLGGRINMIMQSAFFHLTHIIPDADAVKYLKDANEASYGRKGQNVVDMNNAAVDAGMTGIEEVEIPAEWEHATTGGSIARVARPDFVKNVCDVMNRQEGDDLPVSTFKGIEDGTFPSGTSQYERPSAAIMIPEWIPENCIGCNQCGVVCPHAAIRPFLVNEDEAANAPEGFIVKDFRGPVKGMKYRIVVDPEDCYGCGICANTCPAPKKALVMKPAETELPKQNLWDYAKSLPARPNPLGKKNLRSAMFEPTYFEFSGACAGCGETPYINMVTRLFGDRMMISNATGCSSIYGASAPSMPYTKNSKGQGPAWANSLFEDNAEYGLGMHLGEAKLRSRLTEKLEALLPAAEGDVKTAMEAWLAKKDIGEGTRDRADALDAALTAAVASHPEYQELLDLKDHFVKKSQWIFGGDGWAYDIGFGGLDQVLASGEDVNVLVLDTEVYSNTGGQSSKSTPAAAIAKFAASGKKTKKKDLGMIAVSYGYIYVAQIALGADMNQAFKAISEAEAYPGPSLIIAYAPCINHGLKAGMGKSSEEEKRAVECGYWCNWRYNPQLLEQGKNPFHLDSREPKGNFREYLMGEVRFASLAKLFPDKAEELFEKTERDAKQRRENYVRIQKSYDMELAEKK
;
A
#
# COMPACT_ATOMS: atom_id res chain seq x y z
N ASP A 1 2.69 6.35 -17.02
CA ASP A 1 3.18 7.20 -18.12
C ASP A 1 2.42 6.99 -19.43
N GLY A 2 1.83 5.81 -19.67
CA GLY A 2 1.05 5.49 -20.87
C GLY A 2 1.82 4.69 -21.93
N THR A 3 3.06 4.30 -21.63
CA THR A 3 3.99 3.60 -22.53
C THR A 3 3.42 2.33 -23.13
N VAL A 4 2.83 1.45 -22.31
CA VAL A 4 2.25 0.18 -22.80
C VAL A 4 1.06 0.43 -23.75
N GLY A 5 0.24 1.45 -23.47
CA GLY A 5 -0.86 1.84 -24.34
C GLY A 5 -0.37 2.35 -25.70
N ALA A 6 0.64 3.23 -25.69
CA ALA A 6 1.30 3.71 -26.89
C ALA A 6 1.91 2.56 -27.70
N ASN A 7 2.59 1.61 -27.06
CA ASN A 7 3.19 0.47 -27.74
C ASN A 7 2.14 -0.46 -28.37
N LYS A 8 1.00 -0.68 -27.70
CA LYS A 8 -0.14 -1.40 -28.31
C LYS A 8 -0.71 -0.66 -29.52
N SER A 9 -0.76 0.67 -29.46
CA SER A 9 -1.16 1.51 -30.59
C SER A 9 -0.16 1.40 -31.74
N ALA A 10 1.14 1.50 -31.47
CA ALA A 10 2.20 1.36 -32.47
C ALA A 10 2.16 -0.02 -33.17
N ILE A 11 1.95 -1.11 -32.43
CA ILE A 11 1.76 -2.46 -33.01
C ILE A 11 0.61 -2.46 -34.01
N LYS A 12 -0.53 -1.87 -33.66
CA LYS A 12 -1.71 -1.80 -34.54
C LYS A 12 -1.41 -0.96 -35.78
N ILE A 13 -0.87 0.24 -35.60
CA ILE A 13 -0.52 1.14 -36.71
C ILE A 13 0.41 0.44 -37.70
N ILE A 14 1.48 -0.19 -37.22
CA ILE A 14 2.43 -0.87 -38.11
C ILE A 14 1.79 -2.10 -38.76
N GLY A 15 1.05 -2.92 -38.00
CA GLY A 15 0.42 -4.12 -38.54
C GLY A 15 -0.74 -3.85 -39.51
N ASP A 16 -1.48 -2.76 -39.33
CA ASP A 16 -2.65 -2.40 -40.15
C ASP A 16 -2.24 -1.62 -41.41
N HIS A 17 -1.06 -0.99 -41.43
CA HIS A 17 -0.61 -0.10 -42.51
C HIS A 17 0.70 -0.54 -43.20
N THR A 18 1.24 -1.72 -42.90
CA THR A 18 2.42 -2.28 -43.57
C THR A 18 2.27 -3.78 -43.79
N ASP A 19 3.13 -4.38 -44.62
CA ASP A 19 3.20 -5.84 -44.79
C ASP A 19 4.05 -6.52 -43.70
N LEU A 20 4.48 -5.79 -42.67
CA LEU A 20 5.29 -6.33 -41.59
C LEU A 20 4.44 -7.12 -40.60
N TYR A 21 4.93 -8.28 -40.19
CA TYR A 21 4.44 -8.95 -39.00
C TYR A 21 4.83 -8.14 -37.77
N ALA A 22 3.88 -7.99 -36.84
CA ALA A 22 4.09 -7.30 -35.57
C ALA A 22 3.89 -8.26 -34.38
N GLN A 23 4.79 -8.22 -33.40
CA GLN A 23 4.69 -8.96 -32.15
C GLN A 23 4.93 -8.03 -30.97
N GLY A 24 4.08 -8.11 -29.94
CA GLY A 24 4.25 -7.38 -28.69
C GLY A 24 4.13 -8.28 -27.47
N TYR A 25 5.05 -8.11 -26.52
CA TYR A 25 4.99 -8.69 -25.18
C TYR A 25 5.29 -7.61 -24.14
N PHE A 26 4.61 -7.65 -22.99
CA PHE A 26 4.70 -6.62 -21.96
C PHE A 26 4.97 -7.29 -20.61
N ALA A 27 6.13 -7.02 -20.02
CA ALA A 27 6.45 -7.40 -18.66
C ALA A 27 6.04 -6.26 -17.72
N TYR A 28 5.27 -6.60 -16.68
CA TYR A 28 4.79 -5.67 -15.67
C TYR A 28 5.37 -6.03 -14.31
N ASP A 29 5.61 -5.01 -13.49
CA ASP A 29 5.93 -5.14 -12.08
C ASP A 29 4.71 -5.63 -11.26
N SER A 30 4.98 -6.24 -10.11
CA SER A 30 3.96 -6.57 -9.10
C SER A 30 3.45 -5.31 -8.39
N LYS A 31 4.26 -4.24 -8.36
CA LYS A 31 3.87 -2.93 -7.81
C LYS A 31 2.77 -2.30 -8.66
N LYS A 32 1.63 -1.99 -8.02
CA LYS A 32 0.46 -1.43 -8.71
C LYS A 32 0.60 0.04 -9.11
N SER A 33 1.51 0.77 -8.50
CA SER A 33 1.83 2.16 -8.84
C SER A 33 3.33 2.37 -8.77
N GLY A 34 3.88 3.13 -9.72
CA GLY A 34 5.32 3.43 -9.77
C GLY A 34 6.22 2.26 -10.16
N GLY A 35 5.67 1.07 -10.42
CA GLY A 35 6.40 -0.10 -10.89
C GLY A 35 6.95 0.05 -12.31
N VAL A 36 7.98 -0.75 -12.63
CA VAL A 36 8.60 -0.77 -13.96
C VAL A 36 7.74 -1.55 -14.97
N THR A 37 7.72 -1.10 -16.22
CA THR A 37 7.13 -1.86 -17.32
C THR A 37 8.11 -1.96 -18.46
N ILE A 38 8.36 -3.17 -18.97
CA ILE A 38 9.27 -3.42 -20.09
C ILE A 38 8.44 -3.93 -21.27
N SER A 39 8.48 -3.19 -22.38
CA SER A 39 7.77 -3.55 -23.60
C SER A 39 8.74 -4.15 -24.61
N HIS A 40 8.43 -5.33 -25.13
CA HIS A 40 9.21 -6.02 -26.14
C HIS A 40 8.42 -6.05 -27.45
N LEU A 41 8.85 -5.25 -28.41
CA LEU A 41 8.24 -5.14 -29.73
C LEU A 41 9.16 -5.70 -30.80
N ARG A 42 8.59 -6.46 -31.73
CA ARG A 42 9.29 -6.95 -32.92
C ARG A 42 8.45 -6.69 -34.16
N PHE A 43 9.12 -6.26 -35.21
CA PHE A 43 8.54 -6.03 -36.53
C PHE A 43 9.47 -6.63 -37.58
N GLY A 44 8.91 -7.21 -38.64
CA GLY A 44 9.72 -7.78 -39.72
C GLY A 44 8.87 -8.38 -40.85
N PRO A 45 9.49 -8.63 -42.03
CA PRO A 45 8.79 -9.14 -43.19
C PRO A 45 8.37 -10.61 -43.04
N ASP A 46 9.03 -11.36 -42.16
CA ASP A 46 8.75 -12.77 -41.91
C ASP A 46 7.87 -12.99 -40.67
N PRO A 47 7.04 -14.06 -40.64
CA PRO A 47 6.28 -14.44 -39.45
C PRO A 47 7.14 -14.56 -38.18
N ILE A 48 6.79 -13.81 -37.14
CA ILE A 48 7.59 -13.72 -35.90
C ILE A 48 7.23 -14.87 -34.94
N ARG A 49 8.04 -15.93 -34.94
CA ARG A 49 7.90 -17.11 -34.05
C ARG A 49 8.88 -17.07 -32.87
N LYS A 50 8.91 -15.96 -32.12
CA LYS A 50 9.87 -15.73 -31.03
C LYS A 50 9.14 -15.50 -29.68
N PRO A 51 8.62 -16.55 -29.02
CA PRO A 51 7.87 -16.42 -27.76
C PRO A 51 8.79 -16.25 -26.54
N TYR A 52 9.77 -15.35 -26.63
CA TYR A 52 10.73 -15.03 -25.56
C TYR A 52 11.06 -13.53 -25.58
N LEU A 53 11.60 -13.00 -24.48
CA LEU A 53 11.99 -11.59 -24.34
C LEU A 53 13.08 -11.18 -25.35
N ILE A 54 13.17 -9.89 -25.68
CA ILE A 54 14.24 -9.40 -26.55
C ILE A 54 15.58 -9.47 -25.81
N ARG A 55 16.55 -10.17 -26.42
CA ARG A 55 17.93 -10.30 -25.90
C ARG A 55 18.96 -9.48 -26.70
N LYS A 56 18.58 -9.03 -27.89
CA LYS A 56 19.38 -8.23 -28.82
C LYS A 56 18.48 -7.15 -29.43
N ALA A 57 18.52 -5.94 -28.88
CA ALA A 57 17.63 -4.84 -29.28
C ALA A 57 18.34 -3.88 -30.25
N ASP A 58 17.63 -3.49 -31.32
CA ASP A 58 18.03 -2.46 -32.28
C ASP A 58 17.70 -1.04 -31.77
N TYR A 59 16.63 -0.93 -30.99
CA TYR A 59 16.14 0.30 -30.39
C TYR A 59 15.79 0.06 -28.92
N ILE A 60 16.23 0.95 -28.03
CA ILE A 60 15.85 0.98 -26.61
C ILE A 60 15.41 2.40 -26.27
N ALA A 61 14.26 2.55 -25.61
CA ALA A 61 13.82 3.81 -25.04
C ALA A 61 13.65 3.73 -23.52
N CYS A 62 14.12 4.75 -22.83
CA CYS A 62 13.95 4.93 -21.39
C CYS A 62 13.03 6.13 -21.14
N HIS A 63 11.80 5.86 -20.72
CA HIS A 63 10.77 6.90 -20.55
C HIS A 63 10.81 7.56 -19.16
N ARG A 64 11.59 7.02 -18.23
CA ARG A 64 11.76 7.54 -16.87
C ARG A 64 13.24 7.81 -16.59
N PRO A 65 13.67 9.07 -16.45
CA PRO A 65 15.09 9.43 -16.32
C PRO A 65 15.79 8.73 -15.15
N SER A 66 15.10 8.56 -14.02
CA SER A 66 15.69 7.92 -12.82
C SER A 66 16.08 6.45 -13.00
N TYR A 67 15.64 5.79 -14.07
CA TYR A 67 15.96 4.38 -14.34
C TYR A 67 17.42 4.16 -14.73
N ILE A 68 18.15 5.20 -15.17
CA ILE A 68 19.58 5.10 -15.49
C ILE A 68 20.42 4.64 -14.30
N TYR A 69 19.98 4.92 -13.07
CA TYR A 69 20.68 4.51 -11.84
C TYR A 69 20.21 3.15 -11.29
N LYS A 70 19.09 2.62 -11.82
CA LYS A 70 18.39 1.47 -11.24
C LYS A 70 18.51 0.20 -12.07
N TYR A 71 18.61 0.32 -13.39
CA TYR A 71 18.58 -0.83 -14.30
C TYR A 71 19.74 -0.78 -15.29
N ASP A 72 20.22 -1.95 -15.72
CA ASP A 72 21.07 -2.04 -16.91
C ASP A 72 20.20 -1.89 -18.18
N LEU A 73 19.81 -0.65 -18.48
CA LEU A 73 18.94 -0.33 -19.62
C LEU A 73 19.52 -0.79 -20.97
N LEU A 74 20.83 -0.93 -21.07
CA LEU A 74 21.53 -1.30 -22.30
C LEU A 74 21.86 -2.81 -22.35
N ARG A 75 21.31 -3.63 -21.45
CA ARG A 75 21.48 -5.09 -21.47
C ARG A 75 20.97 -5.65 -22.79
N GLY A 76 21.85 -6.31 -23.54
CA GLY A 76 21.51 -6.86 -24.86
C GLY A 76 21.31 -5.80 -25.95
N PHE A 77 21.87 -4.60 -25.80
CA PHE A 77 21.82 -3.59 -26.85
C PHE A 77 22.83 -3.87 -27.97
N LYS A 78 22.42 -3.74 -29.24
CA LYS A 78 23.29 -4.02 -30.39
C LYS A 78 24.27 -2.85 -30.66
N PRO A 79 25.48 -3.14 -31.17
CA PRO A 79 26.36 -2.08 -31.67
C PRO A 79 25.67 -1.25 -32.75
N GLY A 80 25.80 0.08 -32.69
CA GLY A 80 25.15 1.02 -33.62
C GLY A 80 23.64 1.21 -33.42
N GLY A 81 23.05 0.59 -32.38
CA GLY A 81 21.63 0.71 -32.08
C GLY A 81 21.23 2.12 -31.62
N ILE A 82 19.93 2.38 -31.58
CA ILE A 82 19.35 3.66 -31.15
C ILE A 82 18.93 3.60 -29.67
N PHE A 83 19.44 4.53 -28.87
CA PHE A 83 19.02 4.72 -27.48
C PHE A 83 18.35 6.07 -27.31
N LEU A 84 17.08 6.08 -26.90
CA LEU A 84 16.33 7.30 -26.59
C LEU A 84 16.11 7.43 -25.07
N LEU A 85 16.48 8.55 -24.49
CA LEU A 85 16.24 8.86 -23.08
C LEU A 85 15.29 10.05 -22.95
N ASN A 86 14.14 9.84 -22.30
CA ASN A 86 13.38 10.97 -21.76
C ASN A 86 14.22 11.62 -20.65
N SER A 87 14.66 12.86 -20.86
CA SER A 87 15.67 13.52 -20.05
C SER A 87 15.25 14.94 -19.71
N PRO A 88 15.18 15.32 -18.42
CA PRO A 88 15.08 16.72 -18.01
C PRO A 88 16.42 17.45 -18.05
N TRP A 89 17.51 16.72 -18.33
CA TRP A 89 18.87 17.26 -18.40
C TRP A 89 19.22 17.64 -19.82
N ARG A 90 19.96 18.73 -19.97
CA ARG A 90 20.51 19.18 -21.26
C ARG A 90 21.75 18.37 -21.62
N LYS A 91 22.18 18.45 -22.89
CA LYS A 91 23.36 17.70 -23.39
C LYS A 91 24.61 17.94 -22.54
N GLU A 92 24.81 19.18 -22.11
CA GLU A 92 25.99 19.61 -21.35
C GLU A 92 26.02 19.02 -19.93
N ASP A 93 24.86 18.62 -19.40
CA ASP A 93 24.73 18.03 -18.07
C ASP A 93 24.98 16.51 -18.08
N LEU A 94 24.86 15.86 -19.25
CA LEU A 94 24.87 14.39 -19.38
C LEU A 94 26.16 13.75 -18.87
N ASP A 95 27.31 14.39 -19.06
CA ASP A 95 28.58 13.85 -18.55
C ASP A 95 28.58 13.73 -17.02
N LYS A 96 27.94 14.67 -16.32
CA LYS A 96 27.83 14.68 -14.86
C LYS A 96 26.78 13.70 -14.36
N VAL A 97 25.63 13.61 -15.04
CA VAL A 97 24.48 12.84 -14.53
C VAL A 97 24.50 11.37 -14.93
N LEU A 98 25.03 11.01 -16.11
CA LEU A 98 25.02 9.60 -16.54
C LEU A 98 26.01 8.77 -15.72
N PRO A 99 25.63 7.53 -15.31
CA PRO A 99 26.55 6.63 -14.64
C PRO A 99 27.75 6.30 -15.51
N ALA A 100 28.94 6.23 -14.90
CA ALA A 100 30.19 5.89 -15.61
C ALA A 100 30.07 4.60 -16.43
N ALA A 101 29.42 3.56 -15.88
CA ALA A 101 29.21 2.29 -16.57
C ALA A 101 28.32 2.43 -17.82
N MET A 102 27.29 3.28 -17.77
CA MET A 102 26.43 3.56 -18.92
C MET A 102 27.20 4.33 -20.00
N LYS A 103 27.97 5.35 -19.62
CA LYS A 103 28.83 6.12 -20.54
C LYS A 103 29.79 5.20 -21.32
N ARG A 104 30.53 4.33 -20.60
CA ARG A 104 31.40 3.33 -21.22
C ARG A 104 30.67 2.39 -22.17
N LYS A 105 29.47 1.94 -21.80
CA LYS A 105 28.69 1.00 -22.61
C LYS A 105 28.11 1.65 -23.88
N LEU A 106 27.66 2.91 -23.80
CA LEU A 106 27.22 3.68 -24.96
C LEU A 106 28.36 3.88 -25.96
N ALA A 107 29.55 4.26 -25.48
CA ALA A 107 30.74 4.43 -26.31
C ALA A 107 31.20 3.12 -26.95
N ALA A 108 31.35 2.04 -26.16
CA ALA A 108 31.78 0.74 -26.66
C ALA A 108 30.83 0.15 -27.71
N LEU A 109 29.52 0.41 -27.58
CA LEU A 109 28.51 -0.02 -28.55
C LEU A 109 28.37 0.94 -29.73
N LYS A 110 29.08 2.07 -29.76
CA LYS A 110 28.90 3.12 -30.77
C LYS A 110 27.41 3.48 -30.94
N ALA A 111 26.72 3.65 -29.82
CA ALA A 111 25.29 3.88 -29.78
C ALA A 111 24.92 5.18 -30.50
N LYS A 112 23.77 5.22 -31.17
CA LYS A 112 23.13 6.47 -31.58
C LYS A 112 22.27 6.96 -30.42
N PHE A 113 22.74 7.96 -29.69
CA PHE A 113 22.12 8.40 -28.45
C PHE A 113 21.30 9.68 -28.66
N TYR A 114 20.04 9.65 -28.20
CA TYR A 114 19.10 10.76 -28.33
C TYR A 114 18.45 11.08 -26.98
N ILE A 115 18.14 12.35 -26.75
CA ILE A 115 17.37 12.83 -25.61
C ILE A 115 16.13 13.62 -26.04
N ILE A 116 15.13 13.67 -25.16
CA ILE A 116 13.95 14.54 -25.29
C ILE A 116 13.39 14.85 -23.90
N ASP A 117 13.05 16.09 -23.58
CA ASP A 117 12.32 16.41 -22.34
C ASP A 117 10.80 16.30 -22.58
N ALA A 118 10.30 15.07 -22.60
CA ALA A 118 8.89 14.83 -22.83
C ALA A 118 8.01 15.34 -21.67
N PHE A 119 8.56 15.50 -20.45
CA PHE A 119 7.79 16.02 -19.32
C PHE A 119 7.53 17.52 -19.46
N GLU A 120 8.55 18.30 -19.80
CA GLU A 120 8.41 19.73 -20.04
C GLU A 120 7.49 19.98 -21.25
N ILE A 121 7.67 19.25 -22.36
CA ILE A 121 6.81 19.35 -23.54
C ILE A 121 5.35 19.05 -23.17
N ALA A 122 5.07 17.94 -22.48
CA ALA A 122 3.72 17.57 -22.08
C ALA A 122 3.07 18.62 -21.15
N LYS A 123 3.86 19.19 -20.22
CA LYS A 123 3.40 20.26 -19.33
C LYS A 123 3.02 21.52 -20.12
N ASN A 124 3.85 21.93 -21.07
CA ASN A 124 3.63 23.14 -21.87
C ASN A 124 2.42 23.01 -22.81
N ILE A 125 2.17 21.82 -23.34
CA ILE A 125 0.97 21.51 -24.16
C ILE A 125 -0.29 21.38 -23.29
N GLY A 126 -0.15 21.17 -21.97
CA GLY A 126 -1.25 21.00 -21.01
C GLY A 126 -1.65 19.54 -20.76
N LEU A 127 -0.91 18.56 -21.28
CA LEU A 127 -1.12 17.12 -21.03
C LEU A 127 -0.68 16.67 -19.63
N GLY A 128 -0.13 17.59 -18.83
CA GLY A 128 0.41 17.31 -17.51
C GLY A 128 1.63 16.38 -17.62
N GLY A 129 1.65 15.27 -16.87
CA GLY A 129 2.75 14.30 -16.89
C GLY A 129 2.60 13.18 -17.94
N ARG A 130 1.74 13.32 -18.95
CA ARG A 130 1.51 12.27 -19.97
C ARG A 130 2.44 12.45 -21.16
N ILE A 131 3.46 11.58 -21.23
CA ILE A 131 4.52 11.63 -22.24
C ILE A 131 4.32 10.62 -23.39
N ASN A 132 3.28 9.79 -23.32
CA ASN A 132 3.09 8.63 -24.20
C ASN A 132 3.07 8.99 -25.69
N MET A 133 2.36 10.05 -26.09
CA MET A 133 2.31 10.46 -27.51
C MET A 133 3.66 11.00 -28.01
N ILE A 134 4.35 11.78 -27.18
CA ILE A 134 5.65 12.37 -27.50
C ILE A 134 6.68 11.25 -27.73
N MET A 135 6.78 10.31 -26.78
CA MET A 135 7.73 9.19 -26.88
C MET A 135 7.37 8.22 -28.01
N GLN A 136 6.08 8.01 -28.29
CA GLN A 136 5.64 7.18 -29.41
C GLN A 136 6.01 7.80 -30.76
N SER A 137 5.82 9.11 -30.89
CA SER A 137 6.20 9.84 -32.11
C SER A 137 7.72 9.80 -32.32
N ALA A 138 8.49 9.99 -31.25
CA ALA A 138 9.94 9.87 -31.28
C ALA A 138 10.43 8.48 -31.72
N PHE A 139 9.72 7.42 -31.32
CA PHE A 139 9.99 6.05 -31.80
C PHE A 139 9.83 5.92 -33.33
N PHE A 140 8.74 6.44 -33.89
CA PHE A 140 8.50 6.38 -35.34
C PHE A 140 9.56 7.18 -36.12
N HIS A 141 9.84 8.41 -35.67
CA HIS A 141 10.85 9.27 -36.30
C HIS A 141 12.23 8.62 -36.29
N LEU A 142 12.69 8.10 -35.15
CA LEU A 142 14.06 7.57 -35.05
C LEU A 142 14.24 6.22 -35.75
N THR A 143 13.20 5.39 -35.79
CA THR A 143 13.32 4.04 -36.38
C THR A 143 13.08 4.03 -37.89
N HIS A 144 12.40 5.06 -38.43
CA HIS A 144 11.94 5.13 -39.81
C HIS A 144 11.26 3.82 -40.28
N ILE A 145 10.58 3.13 -39.37
CA ILE A 145 9.89 1.87 -39.67
C ILE A 145 8.75 2.07 -40.67
N ILE A 146 8.20 3.28 -40.69
CA ILE A 146 7.32 3.83 -41.73
C ILE A 146 7.77 5.27 -42.00
N PRO A 147 7.46 5.86 -43.17
CA PRO A 147 7.79 7.24 -43.48
C PRO A 147 7.16 8.23 -42.47
N ASP A 148 7.89 9.27 -42.09
CA ASP A 148 7.46 10.24 -41.08
C ASP A 148 6.10 10.89 -41.38
N ALA A 149 5.83 11.24 -42.64
CA ALA A 149 4.55 11.82 -43.05
C ALA A 149 3.37 10.87 -42.79
N ASP A 150 3.57 9.57 -43.03
CA ASP A 150 2.57 8.54 -42.78
C ASP A 150 2.42 8.29 -41.27
N ALA A 151 3.54 8.26 -40.52
CA ALA A 151 3.52 8.12 -39.07
C ALA A 151 2.72 9.24 -38.40
N VAL A 152 2.96 10.50 -38.77
CA VAL A 152 2.21 11.65 -38.25
C VAL A 152 0.72 11.49 -38.54
N LYS A 153 0.37 11.14 -39.78
CA LYS A 153 -1.02 10.92 -40.19
C LYS A 153 -1.69 9.84 -39.34
N TYR A 154 -1.12 8.64 -39.27
CA TYR A 154 -1.73 7.52 -38.56
C TYR A 154 -1.80 7.74 -37.04
N LEU A 155 -0.82 8.42 -36.44
CA LEU A 155 -0.88 8.82 -35.04
C LEU A 155 -2.03 9.80 -34.76
N LYS A 156 -2.22 10.80 -35.62
CA LYS A 156 -3.32 11.77 -35.49
C LYS A 156 -4.69 11.12 -35.72
N ASP A 157 -4.80 10.22 -36.69
CA ASP A 157 -6.03 9.43 -36.91
C ASP A 157 -6.36 8.55 -35.68
N ALA A 158 -5.34 7.91 -35.07
CA ALA A 158 -5.51 7.13 -33.85
C ALA A 158 -5.92 7.98 -32.64
N ASN A 159 -5.44 9.23 -32.55
CA ASN A 159 -5.87 10.19 -31.53
C ASN A 159 -7.35 10.56 -31.68
N GLU A 160 -7.82 10.82 -32.90
CA GLU A 160 -9.23 11.10 -33.18
C GLU A 160 -10.12 9.92 -32.78
N ALA A 161 -9.77 8.70 -33.21
CA ALA A 161 -10.50 7.50 -32.86
C ALA A 161 -10.55 7.24 -31.33
N SER A 162 -9.45 7.51 -30.62
CA SER A 162 -9.31 7.23 -29.19
C SER A 162 -9.90 8.33 -28.30
N TYR A 163 -9.82 9.58 -28.73
CA TYR A 163 -10.07 10.75 -27.88
C TYR A 163 -11.13 11.71 -28.43
N GLY A 164 -11.65 11.52 -29.65
CA GLY A 164 -12.70 12.39 -30.23
C GLY A 164 -13.94 12.50 -29.33
N ARG A 165 -14.32 11.40 -28.67
CA ARG A 165 -15.42 11.40 -27.67
C ARG A 165 -15.15 12.22 -26.41
N LYS A 166 -13.91 12.65 -26.17
CA LYS A 166 -13.50 13.49 -25.02
C LYS A 166 -13.46 14.98 -25.39
N GLY A 167 -13.70 15.34 -26.64
CA GLY A 167 -13.74 16.71 -27.14
C GLY A 167 -12.48 17.12 -27.90
N GLN A 168 -12.65 18.07 -28.83
CA GLN A 168 -11.61 18.50 -29.78
C GLN A 168 -10.34 19.00 -29.10
N ASN A 169 -10.48 19.76 -28.01
CA ASN A 169 -9.32 20.26 -27.26
C ASN A 169 -8.38 19.12 -26.80
N VAL A 170 -8.92 17.98 -26.37
CA VAL A 170 -8.11 16.82 -25.99
C VAL A 170 -7.39 16.24 -27.21
N VAL A 171 -8.06 16.16 -28.36
CA VAL A 171 -7.45 15.69 -29.61
C VAL A 171 -6.32 16.62 -30.03
N ASP A 172 -6.56 17.93 -30.06
CA ASP A 172 -5.59 18.94 -30.49
C ASP A 172 -4.32 18.91 -29.62
N MET A 173 -4.48 18.78 -28.30
CA MET A 173 -3.34 18.60 -27.39
C MET A 173 -2.53 17.33 -27.69
N ASN A 174 -3.18 16.21 -28.02
CA ASN A 174 -2.46 14.98 -28.38
C ASN A 174 -1.80 15.10 -29.76
N ASN A 175 -2.43 15.81 -30.70
CA ASN A 175 -1.85 16.06 -32.02
C ASN A 175 -0.62 16.99 -31.94
N ALA A 176 -0.68 18.03 -31.11
CA ALA A 176 0.48 18.87 -30.81
C ALA A 176 1.62 18.07 -30.16
N ALA A 177 1.29 17.07 -29.33
CA ALA A 177 2.29 16.19 -28.72
C ALA A 177 2.94 15.24 -29.74
N VAL A 178 2.22 14.81 -30.77
CA VAL A 178 2.79 14.07 -31.92
C VAL A 178 3.79 14.97 -32.64
N ASP A 179 3.38 16.19 -33.02
CA ASP A 179 4.26 17.12 -33.74
C ASP A 179 5.53 17.43 -32.93
N ALA A 180 5.38 17.72 -31.63
CA ALA A 180 6.51 17.97 -30.74
C ALA A 180 7.43 16.75 -30.56
N GLY A 181 6.89 15.52 -30.60
CA GLY A 181 7.70 14.31 -30.51
C GLY A 181 8.48 13.99 -31.80
N MET A 182 8.02 14.48 -32.96
CA MET A 182 8.77 14.38 -34.22
C MET A 182 9.96 15.35 -34.28
N THR A 183 9.84 16.54 -33.67
CA THR A 183 10.84 17.61 -33.81
C THR A 183 11.68 17.87 -32.55
N GLY A 184 11.22 17.43 -31.38
CA GLY A 184 11.83 17.74 -30.08
C GLY A 184 12.97 16.81 -29.67
N ILE A 185 13.43 15.92 -30.55
CA ILE A 185 14.52 15.00 -30.27
C ILE A 185 15.85 15.69 -30.53
N GLU A 186 16.80 15.48 -29.63
CA GLU A 186 18.16 15.97 -29.78
C GLU A 186 19.17 14.82 -29.81
N GLU A 187 20.00 14.76 -30.85
CA GLU A 187 21.12 13.81 -30.91
C GLU A 187 22.25 14.24 -29.98
N VAL A 188 22.77 13.29 -29.20
CA VAL A 188 23.90 13.48 -28.30
C VAL A 188 25.11 12.82 -28.92
N GLU A 189 26.09 13.62 -29.33
CA GLU A 189 27.39 13.11 -29.73
C GLU A 189 28.07 12.45 -28.53
N ILE A 190 28.45 11.17 -28.67
CA ILE A 190 29.13 10.44 -27.61
C ILE A 190 30.62 10.85 -27.60
N PRO A 191 31.11 11.49 -26.54
CA PRO A 191 32.51 11.88 -26.46
C PRO A 191 33.43 10.64 -26.38
N ALA A 192 34.60 10.70 -27.00
CA ALA A 192 35.55 9.58 -27.02
C ALA A 192 36.01 9.20 -25.61
N GLU A 193 36.13 10.18 -24.70
CA GLU A 193 36.51 9.98 -23.31
C GLU A 193 35.51 9.10 -22.53
N TRP A 194 34.26 8.97 -22.99
CA TRP A 194 33.28 8.12 -22.32
C TRP A 194 33.65 6.64 -22.35
N GLU A 195 34.44 6.18 -23.32
CA GLU A 195 34.96 4.81 -23.38
C GLU A 195 35.78 4.44 -22.13
N HIS A 196 36.41 5.44 -21.50
CA HIS A 196 37.24 5.28 -20.31
C HIS A 196 36.68 6.00 -19.09
N ALA A 197 35.41 6.41 -19.11
CA ALA A 197 34.80 7.15 -18.01
C ALA A 197 34.90 6.40 -16.67
N THR A 198 35.47 7.05 -15.66
CA THR A 198 35.53 6.56 -14.28
C THR A 198 34.60 7.33 -13.34
N THR A 199 34.14 8.50 -13.76
CA THR A 199 33.23 9.39 -13.04
C THR A 199 31.86 9.47 -13.70
N GLY A 200 30.84 9.85 -12.94
CA GLY A 200 29.46 10.02 -13.40
C GLY A 200 28.49 10.09 -12.24
N GLY A 201 27.20 10.23 -12.56
CA GLY A 201 26.16 10.31 -11.55
C GLY A 201 25.96 8.99 -10.81
N SER A 202 25.56 9.08 -9.55
CA SER A 202 25.20 7.93 -8.72
C SER A 202 24.12 8.32 -7.71
N ILE A 203 23.42 7.31 -7.20
CA ILE A 203 22.50 7.47 -6.07
C ILE A 203 23.20 7.06 -4.78
N ALA A 204 22.92 7.77 -3.69
CA ALA A 204 23.46 7.45 -2.39
C ALA A 204 23.10 6.02 -1.99
N ARG A 205 24.08 5.25 -1.50
CA ARG A 205 23.86 3.89 -1.02
C ARG A 205 23.77 3.91 0.51
N VAL A 206 22.63 3.50 1.03
CA VAL A 206 22.46 3.15 2.44
C VAL A 206 23.20 1.83 2.72
N ALA A 207 23.69 1.64 3.95
CA ALA A 207 24.16 0.34 4.39
C ALA A 207 23.03 -0.69 4.31
N ARG A 208 23.31 -1.85 3.69
CA ARG A 208 22.31 -2.88 3.38
C ARG A 208 22.73 -4.21 3.97
N PRO A 209 21.80 -4.98 4.59
CA PRO A 209 22.05 -6.37 4.94
C PRO A 209 22.42 -7.20 3.72
N ASP A 210 23.16 -8.30 3.93
CA ASP A 210 23.62 -9.16 2.84
C ASP A 210 22.46 -9.71 2.00
N PHE A 211 21.35 -10.11 2.62
CA PHE A 211 20.18 -10.58 1.87
C PHE A 211 19.62 -9.49 0.94
N VAL A 212 19.56 -8.24 1.40
CA VAL A 212 19.08 -7.12 0.59
C VAL A 212 20.04 -6.86 -0.57
N LYS A 213 21.34 -6.77 -0.29
CA LYS A 213 22.36 -6.48 -1.31
C LYS A 213 22.49 -7.60 -2.35
N ASN A 214 22.48 -8.84 -1.90
CA ASN A 214 22.83 -10.00 -2.73
C ASN A 214 21.60 -10.68 -3.36
N VAL A 215 20.38 -10.42 -2.85
CA VAL A 215 19.13 -10.98 -3.38
C VAL A 215 18.18 -9.87 -3.81
N CYS A 216 17.70 -9.03 -2.88
CA CYS A 216 16.65 -8.06 -3.18
C CYS A 216 17.07 -7.04 -4.25
N ASP A 217 18.27 -6.47 -4.13
CA ASP A 217 18.81 -5.50 -5.07
C ASP A 217 19.02 -6.13 -6.45
N VAL A 218 19.45 -7.39 -6.51
CA VAL A 218 19.62 -8.11 -7.78
C VAL A 218 18.27 -8.30 -8.47
N MET A 219 17.26 -8.79 -7.74
CA MET A 219 15.90 -8.93 -8.26
C MET A 219 15.31 -7.58 -8.69
N ASN A 220 15.48 -6.53 -7.87
CA ASN A 220 14.99 -5.19 -8.15
C ASN A 220 15.65 -4.54 -9.37
N ARG A 221 16.90 -4.91 -9.71
CA ARG A 221 17.57 -4.51 -10.96
C ARG A 221 17.09 -5.27 -12.20
N GLN A 222 16.10 -6.16 -12.06
CA GLN A 222 15.64 -7.09 -13.11
C GLN A 222 16.71 -8.12 -13.51
N GLU A 223 17.54 -8.52 -12.54
CA GLU A 223 18.60 -9.52 -12.69
C GLU A 223 18.30 -10.79 -11.87
N GLY A 224 17.06 -10.96 -11.40
CA GLY A 224 16.66 -12.09 -10.54
C GLY A 224 16.88 -13.46 -11.18
N ASP A 225 16.72 -13.58 -12.50
CA ASP A 225 17.00 -14.80 -13.26
C ASP A 225 18.49 -15.19 -13.24
N ASP A 226 19.39 -14.27 -12.91
CA ASP A 226 20.84 -14.54 -12.82
C ASP A 226 21.23 -15.12 -11.45
N LEU A 227 20.31 -15.16 -10.47
CA LEU A 227 20.56 -15.76 -9.16
C LEU A 227 20.54 -17.30 -9.25
N PRO A 228 21.63 -18.00 -8.89
CA PRO A 228 21.64 -19.46 -8.87
C PRO A 228 20.75 -19.99 -7.73
N VAL A 229 20.28 -21.24 -7.87
CA VAL A 229 19.50 -21.93 -6.82
C VAL A 229 20.22 -21.92 -5.47
N SER A 230 21.56 -21.99 -5.47
CA SER A 230 22.37 -21.95 -4.26
C SER A 230 22.27 -20.64 -3.46
N THR A 231 21.77 -19.56 -4.05
CA THR A 231 21.48 -18.30 -3.35
C THR A 231 20.43 -18.47 -2.27
N PHE A 232 19.54 -19.46 -2.40
CA PHE A 232 18.39 -19.68 -1.51
C PHE A 232 18.62 -20.80 -0.48
N LYS A 233 19.86 -21.24 -0.28
CA LYS A 233 20.21 -22.21 0.77
C LYS A 233 19.91 -21.63 2.16
N GLY A 234 19.18 -22.36 2.99
CA GLY A 234 18.68 -21.95 4.31
C GLY A 234 17.31 -21.27 4.31
N ILE A 235 16.70 -21.07 3.14
CA ILE A 235 15.33 -20.56 2.96
C ILE A 235 14.59 -21.39 1.89
N GLU A 236 14.81 -22.70 1.90
CA GLU A 236 14.25 -23.66 0.95
C GLU A 236 12.72 -23.72 0.98
N ASP A 237 12.12 -23.27 2.08
CA ASP A 237 10.68 -23.13 2.29
C ASP A 237 10.07 -21.87 1.65
N GLY A 238 10.91 -21.00 1.07
CA GLY A 238 10.49 -19.74 0.48
C GLY A 238 10.28 -18.61 1.49
N THR A 239 10.76 -18.74 2.72
CA THR A 239 10.68 -17.68 3.73
C THR A 239 11.56 -16.48 3.35
N PHE A 240 10.97 -15.27 3.36
CA PHE A 240 11.69 -14.01 3.16
C PHE A 240 11.83 -13.24 4.47
N PRO A 241 12.95 -12.53 4.68
CA PRO A 241 13.11 -11.66 5.84
C PRO A 241 12.16 -10.46 5.76
N SER A 242 11.62 -10.07 6.90
CA SER A 242 10.78 -8.88 7.06
C SER A 242 11.59 -7.59 6.81
N GLY A 243 10.90 -6.52 6.41
CA GLY A 243 11.42 -5.15 6.40
C GLY A 243 12.39 -4.84 5.28
N THR A 244 12.32 -5.57 4.16
CA THR A 244 13.19 -5.29 3.00
C THR A 244 12.72 -4.08 2.20
N SER A 245 11.46 -3.64 2.34
CA SER A 245 10.90 -2.49 1.59
C SER A 245 11.64 -1.17 1.86
N GLN A 246 12.13 -0.95 3.08
CA GLN A 246 12.84 0.29 3.48
C GLN A 246 14.13 0.57 2.70
N TYR A 247 14.65 -0.43 1.99
CA TYR A 247 15.86 -0.31 1.18
C TYR A 247 15.55 -0.01 -0.29
N GLU A 248 14.28 -0.02 -0.69
CA GLU A 248 13.88 0.20 -2.09
C GLU A 248 13.98 1.66 -2.52
N ARG A 249 13.56 2.61 -1.67
CA ARG A 249 13.67 4.06 -1.89
C ARG A 249 13.31 4.44 -3.34
N PRO A 250 12.06 4.20 -3.77
CA PRO A 250 11.67 4.25 -5.17
C PRO A 250 11.73 5.66 -5.78
N SER A 251 11.64 6.72 -4.97
CA SER A 251 11.59 8.13 -5.39
C SER A 251 10.54 8.35 -6.48
N ALA A 252 9.34 7.80 -6.26
CA ALA A 252 8.32 7.73 -7.29
C ALA A 252 7.45 9.00 -7.37
N ALA A 253 7.34 9.75 -6.27
CA ALA A 253 6.53 10.97 -6.19
C ALA A 253 6.98 12.04 -7.17
N ILE A 254 6.00 12.77 -7.71
CA ILE A 254 6.21 14.03 -8.45
C ILE A 254 6.08 15.23 -7.49
N MET A 255 5.19 15.10 -6.50
CA MET A 255 4.98 16.10 -5.46
C MET A 255 5.11 15.43 -4.09
N ILE A 256 5.79 16.06 -3.14
CA ILE A 256 6.06 15.55 -1.78
C ILE A 256 5.56 16.60 -0.77
N PRO A 257 4.92 16.20 0.34
CA PRO A 257 4.42 17.16 1.32
C PRO A 257 5.58 17.79 2.11
N GLU A 258 5.65 19.12 2.12
CA GLU A 258 6.48 19.90 3.03
C GLU A 258 5.73 20.15 4.35
N TRP A 259 6.40 19.96 5.48
CA TRP A 259 5.85 20.27 6.80
C TRP A 259 6.07 21.73 7.18
N ILE A 260 5.00 22.40 7.61
CA ILE A 260 4.98 23.80 8.05
C ILE A 260 4.74 23.82 9.57
N PRO A 261 5.80 23.94 10.39
CA PRO A 261 5.72 23.75 11.84
C PRO A 261 4.74 24.70 12.52
N GLU A 262 4.75 25.99 12.18
CA GLU A 262 3.94 27.04 12.78
C GLU A 262 2.44 26.74 12.71
N ASN A 263 1.99 26.10 11.64
CA ASN A 263 0.60 25.72 11.43
C ASN A 263 0.24 24.38 12.10
N CYS A 264 1.22 23.55 12.45
CA CYS A 264 0.99 22.20 12.92
C CYS A 264 0.42 22.16 14.35
N ILE A 265 -0.71 21.51 14.52
CA ILE A 265 -1.37 21.34 15.83
C ILE A 265 -0.96 20.06 16.58
N GLY A 266 -0.01 19.27 16.04
CA GLY A 266 0.50 18.06 16.68
C GLY A 266 -0.52 16.92 16.82
N CYS A 267 -1.46 16.79 15.88
CA CYS A 267 -2.57 15.81 15.93
C CYS A 267 -2.20 14.41 15.41
N ASN A 268 -1.08 14.26 14.68
CA ASN A 268 -0.59 13.02 14.06
C ASN A 268 -1.49 12.39 12.98
N GLN A 269 -2.63 13.01 12.60
CA GLN A 269 -3.54 12.46 11.59
C GLN A 269 -2.87 12.22 10.23
N CYS A 270 -1.88 13.04 9.85
CA CYS A 270 -1.12 12.84 8.62
C CYS A 270 -0.39 11.50 8.55
N GLY A 271 0.11 10.99 9.67
CA GLY A 271 0.74 9.68 9.75
C GLY A 271 -0.28 8.53 9.80
N VAL A 272 -1.49 8.78 10.34
CA VAL A 272 -2.60 7.82 10.35
C VAL A 272 -3.03 7.50 8.92
N VAL A 273 -3.28 8.54 8.11
CA VAL A 273 -3.83 8.39 6.77
C VAL A 273 -2.79 8.11 5.70
N CYS A 274 -1.51 8.06 6.05
CA CYS A 274 -0.46 7.77 5.08
C CYS A 274 -0.51 6.29 4.68
N PRO A 275 -0.77 5.97 3.40
CA PRO A 275 -0.88 4.58 2.96
C PRO A 275 0.48 3.86 2.88
N HIS A 276 1.59 4.57 3.06
CA HIS A 276 2.95 4.02 2.91
C HIS A 276 3.82 4.24 4.15
N ALA A 277 3.26 4.82 5.22
CA ALA A 277 4.01 5.26 6.40
C ALA A 277 5.22 6.18 6.08
N ALA A 278 5.16 6.94 4.99
CA ALA A 278 6.20 7.89 4.54
C ALA A 278 6.12 9.27 5.23
N ILE A 279 5.28 9.42 6.26
CA ILE A 279 5.20 10.62 7.10
C ILE A 279 4.87 10.19 8.52
N ARG A 280 5.71 10.60 9.49
CA ARG A 280 5.63 10.12 10.87
C ARG A 280 5.90 11.24 11.87
N PRO A 281 5.25 11.19 13.05
CA PRO A 281 5.66 12.01 14.16
C PRO A 281 6.86 11.40 14.87
N PHE A 282 7.83 12.25 15.23
CA PHE A 282 8.99 11.90 16.04
C PHE A 282 9.03 12.77 17.29
N LEU A 283 9.51 12.17 18.38
CA LEU A 283 9.88 12.85 19.60
C LEU A 283 11.39 12.76 19.77
N VAL A 284 12.03 13.89 20.05
CA VAL A 284 13.47 14.00 20.25
C VAL A 284 13.75 14.77 21.54
N ASN A 285 14.88 14.51 22.19
CA ASN A 285 15.31 15.35 23.32
C ASN A 285 16.04 16.61 22.81
N GLU A 286 16.47 17.47 23.74
CA GLU A 286 17.13 18.74 23.39
C GLU A 286 18.49 18.53 22.72
N ASP A 287 19.28 17.56 23.20
CA ASP A 287 20.59 17.23 22.63
C ASP A 287 20.47 16.69 21.20
N GLU A 288 19.48 15.85 20.94
CA GLU A 288 19.18 15.33 19.59
C GLU A 288 18.67 16.43 18.68
N ALA A 289 17.81 17.32 19.17
CA ALA A 289 17.40 18.47 18.38
C ALA A 289 18.60 19.38 18.03
N ALA A 290 19.55 19.56 18.95
CA ALA A 290 20.75 20.37 18.75
C ALA A 290 21.77 19.71 17.79
N ASN A 291 21.87 18.38 17.80
CA ASN A 291 22.77 17.61 16.95
C ASN A 291 22.16 17.22 15.59
N ALA A 292 20.92 17.63 15.33
CA ALA A 292 20.22 17.28 14.10
C ALA A 292 20.78 18.06 12.88
N PRO A 293 20.64 17.51 11.65
CA PRO A 293 21.04 18.21 10.44
C PRO A 293 20.32 19.55 10.26
N GLU A 294 20.92 20.45 9.49
CA GLU A 294 20.31 21.72 9.11
C GLU A 294 18.91 21.49 8.51
N GLY A 295 17.93 22.28 8.95
CA GLY A 295 16.52 22.13 8.54
C GLY A 295 15.67 21.17 9.40
N PHE A 296 16.24 20.52 10.41
CA PHE A 296 15.49 19.70 11.39
C PHE A 296 14.75 20.56 12.43
N ILE A 297 13.82 21.38 11.96
CA ILE A 297 13.01 22.28 12.81
C ILE A 297 12.14 21.45 13.77
N VAL A 298 12.08 21.82 15.05
CA VAL A 298 11.25 21.13 16.04
C VAL A 298 10.29 22.09 16.73
N LYS A 299 9.22 21.55 17.33
CA LYS A 299 8.30 22.27 18.22
C LYS A 299 8.41 21.70 19.63
N ASP A 300 8.01 22.47 20.64
CA ASP A 300 7.87 21.90 21.99
C ASP A 300 6.79 20.82 22.03
N PHE A 301 7.11 19.68 22.62
CA PHE A 301 6.14 18.63 22.87
C PHE A 301 5.41 18.87 24.19
N ARG A 302 4.09 19.01 24.11
CA ARG A 302 3.21 19.07 25.29
C ARG A 302 2.79 17.65 25.68
N GLY A 303 3.55 17.05 26.59
CA GLY A 303 3.26 15.73 27.15
C GLY A 303 3.77 15.57 28.58
N PRO A 304 3.65 14.36 29.16
CA PRO A 304 4.01 14.10 30.56
C PRO A 304 5.52 14.18 30.80
N VAL A 305 6.33 13.82 29.80
CA VAL A 305 7.79 13.93 29.86
C VAL A 305 8.22 15.33 29.38
N LYS A 306 8.93 16.06 30.24
CA LYS A 306 9.42 17.42 29.98
C LYS A 306 10.65 17.43 29.08
N GLY A 307 10.92 18.56 28.43
CA GLY A 307 12.11 18.77 27.59
C GLY A 307 12.06 18.09 26.21
N MET A 308 11.05 17.26 25.91
CA MET A 308 10.92 16.66 24.59
C MET A 308 10.45 17.67 23.55
N LYS A 309 10.92 17.47 22.32
CA LYS A 309 10.55 18.21 21.13
C LYS A 309 9.82 17.29 20.16
N TYR A 310 8.98 17.86 19.32
CA TYR A 310 8.09 17.19 18.38
C TYR A 310 8.37 17.66 16.95
N ARG A 311 8.41 16.71 16.02
CA ARG A 311 8.51 17.00 14.58
C ARG A 311 7.68 16.00 13.79
N ILE A 312 7.03 16.49 12.73
CA ILE A 312 6.59 15.61 11.64
C ILE A 312 7.74 15.50 10.65
N VAL A 313 8.16 14.28 10.36
CA VAL A 313 9.22 13.99 9.38
C VAL A 313 8.58 13.23 8.22
N VAL A 314 8.90 13.65 7.01
CA VAL A 314 8.49 13.01 5.75
C VAL A 314 9.68 12.23 5.22
N ASP A 315 9.43 11.09 4.59
CA ASP A 315 10.40 10.32 3.80
C ASP A 315 10.21 10.68 2.32
N PRO A 316 11.05 11.57 1.75
CA PRO A 316 10.93 11.94 0.35
C PRO A 316 11.08 10.77 -0.63
N GLU A 317 11.98 9.83 -0.35
CA GLU A 317 12.31 8.73 -1.26
C GLU A 317 11.23 7.65 -1.28
N ASP A 318 10.55 7.40 -0.16
CA ASP A 318 9.46 6.42 -0.08
C ASP A 318 8.05 7.03 -0.23
N CYS A 319 7.94 8.35 -0.40
CA CYS A 319 6.67 8.99 -0.72
C CYS A 319 6.20 8.67 -2.15
N TYR A 320 4.91 8.36 -2.31
CA TYR A 320 4.25 8.26 -3.62
C TYR A 320 3.44 9.50 -4.01
N GLY A 321 3.50 10.57 -3.21
CA GLY A 321 2.92 11.87 -3.57
C GLY A 321 1.40 11.89 -3.70
N CYS A 322 0.70 10.99 -3.00
CA CYS A 322 -0.77 10.90 -3.09
C CYS A 322 -1.50 12.14 -2.55
N GLY A 323 -0.89 12.91 -1.64
CA GLY A 323 -1.46 14.14 -1.08
C GLY A 323 -2.52 13.96 0.01
N ILE A 324 -2.88 12.72 0.40
CA ILE A 324 -3.90 12.46 1.43
C ILE A 324 -3.56 13.16 2.75
N CYS A 325 -2.29 13.15 3.17
CA CYS A 325 -1.85 13.79 4.40
C CYS A 325 -2.08 15.31 4.41
N ALA A 326 -1.84 16.00 3.28
CA ALA A 326 -2.09 17.43 3.12
C ALA A 326 -3.58 17.75 3.07
N ASN A 327 -4.36 16.93 2.35
CA ASN A 327 -5.81 17.08 2.24
C ASN A 327 -6.49 16.89 3.60
N THR A 328 -6.06 15.89 4.37
CA THR A 328 -6.64 15.56 5.67
C THR A 328 -6.17 16.47 6.80
N CYS A 329 -5.09 17.24 6.61
CA CYS A 329 -4.55 18.13 7.64
C CYS A 329 -5.64 19.07 8.19
N PRO A 330 -6.01 18.96 9.49
CA PRO A 330 -7.14 19.69 10.08
C PRO A 330 -6.75 21.08 10.58
N ALA A 331 -5.49 21.49 10.43
CA ALA A 331 -5.03 22.80 10.86
C ALA A 331 -5.74 23.92 10.06
N PRO A 332 -6.18 25.02 10.70
CA PRO A 332 -6.90 26.11 10.01
C PRO A 332 -6.11 26.68 8.83
N LYS A 333 -4.80 26.83 9.00
CA LYS A 333 -3.83 26.99 7.91
C LYS A 333 -3.18 25.63 7.70
N LYS A 334 -3.06 25.19 6.44
CA LYS A 334 -2.47 23.87 6.14
C LYS A 334 -1.05 23.78 6.70
N ALA A 335 -0.81 22.74 7.50
CA ALA A 335 0.53 22.43 8.04
C ALA A 335 1.34 21.49 7.13
N LEU A 336 0.74 21.06 6.03
CA LEU A 336 1.35 20.24 5.00
C LEU A 336 0.94 20.79 3.63
N VAL A 337 1.91 21.09 2.78
CA VAL A 337 1.68 21.61 1.42
C VAL A 337 2.51 20.79 0.44
N MET A 338 1.89 20.36 -0.65
CA MET A 338 2.59 19.57 -1.68
C MET A 338 3.57 20.47 -2.44
N LYS A 339 4.85 20.06 -2.52
CA LYS A 339 5.93 20.73 -3.24
C LYS A 339 6.53 19.81 -4.31
N PRO A 340 7.15 20.35 -5.38
CA PRO A 340 7.85 19.54 -6.38
C PRO A 340 8.91 18.64 -5.72
N ALA A 341 9.01 17.39 -6.17
CA ALA A 341 9.90 16.40 -5.56
C ALA A 341 11.36 16.86 -5.53
N GLU A 342 11.82 17.63 -6.53
CA GLU A 342 13.20 18.12 -6.61
C GLU A 342 13.57 19.04 -5.44
N THR A 343 12.58 19.72 -4.85
CA THR A 343 12.76 20.61 -3.69
C THR A 343 12.76 19.87 -2.34
N GLU A 344 12.20 18.66 -2.30
CA GLU A 344 12.02 17.89 -1.06
C GLU A 344 12.96 16.67 -0.98
N LEU A 345 13.36 16.07 -2.09
CA LEU A 345 14.30 14.94 -2.13
C LEU A 345 15.63 15.23 -1.39
N PRO A 346 16.24 16.43 -1.49
CA PRO A 346 17.45 16.75 -0.70
C PRO A 346 17.24 16.67 0.82
N LYS A 347 16.00 16.73 1.31
CA LYS A 347 15.66 16.65 2.74
C LYS A 347 15.60 15.19 3.26
N GLN A 348 16.00 14.20 2.46
CA GLN A 348 16.06 12.77 2.88
C GLN A 348 16.94 12.58 4.13
N ASN A 349 18.01 13.35 4.27
CA ASN A 349 18.88 13.33 5.45
C ASN A 349 18.13 13.59 6.77
N LEU A 350 17.02 14.34 6.75
CA LEU A 350 16.20 14.60 7.93
C LEU A 350 15.44 13.34 8.37
N TRP A 351 14.96 12.55 7.42
CA TRP A 351 14.34 11.25 7.67
C TRP A 351 15.37 10.25 8.20
N ASP A 352 16.51 10.15 7.52
CA ASP A 352 17.57 9.22 7.88
C ASP A 352 18.10 9.51 9.30
N TYR A 353 18.26 10.80 9.65
CA TYR A 353 18.58 11.21 11.02
C TYR A 353 17.52 10.76 12.02
N ALA A 354 16.24 11.07 11.77
CA ALA A 354 15.15 10.70 12.68
C ALA A 354 15.05 9.17 12.90
N LYS A 355 15.31 8.37 11.85
CA LYS A 355 15.33 6.91 11.90
C LYS A 355 16.56 6.35 12.62
N SER A 356 17.68 7.08 12.65
CA SER A 356 18.89 6.70 13.37
C SER A 356 18.79 6.88 14.88
N LEU A 357 17.84 7.69 15.36
CA LEU A 357 17.68 7.98 16.77
C LEU A 357 17.30 6.72 17.58
N PRO A 358 17.79 6.60 18.83
CA PRO A 358 17.42 5.50 19.71
C PRO A 358 15.90 5.37 19.86
N ALA A 359 15.42 4.12 19.86
CA ALA A 359 14.04 3.82 20.19
C ALA A 359 13.72 4.28 21.61
N ARG A 360 12.55 4.88 21.81
CA ARG A 360 12.08 5.36 23.11
C ARG A 360 10.70 4.81 23.44
N PRO A 361 10.40 4.59 24.74
CA PRO A 361 9.05 4.30 25.17
C PRO A 361 8.09 5.41 24.74
N ASN A 362 6.89 5.03 24.30
CA ASN A 362 5.84 6.00 23.97
C ASN A 362 5.36 6.69 25.26
N PRO A 363 5.63 8.00 25.44
CA PRO A 363 5.31 8.72 26.69
C PRO A 363 3.80 8.90 26.90
N LEU A 364 2.98 8.68 25.86
CA LEU A 364 1.52 8.80 25.93
C LEU A 364 0.79 7.45 25.95
N GLY A 365 1.50 6.35 25.68
CA GLY A 365 0.94 5.02 25.47
C GLY A 365 -0.05 4.94 24.30
N LYS A 366 -0.78 3.83 24.22
CA LYS A 366 -1.74 3.52 23.13
C LYS A 366 -3.18 3.93 23.45
N LYS A 367 -3.40 5.04 24.16
CA LYS A 367 -4.73 5.45 24.68
C LYS A 367 -5.69 6.02 23.64
N ASN A 368 -5.16 6.62 22.57
CA ASN A 368 -5.95 7.20 21.50
C ASN A 368 -5.15 7.23 20.19
N LEU A 369 -5.83 7.61 19.11
CA LEU A 369 -5.24 7.73 17.78
C LEU A 369 -3.94 8.55 17.75
N ARG A 370 -3.93 9.73 18.37
CA ARG A 370 -2.75 10.62 18.38
C ARG A 370 -1.57 9.92 19.05
N SER A 371 -1.81 9.29 20.20
CA SER A 371 -0.75 8.69 20.99
C SER A 371 -0.22 7.39 20.37
N ALA A 372 -1.08 6.59 19.75
CA ALA A 372 -0.68 5.38 19.02
C ALA A 372 0.25 5.67 17.83
N MET A 373 0.25 6.90 17.32
CA MET A 373 1.17 7.29 16.25
C MET A 373 2.64 7.43 16.68
N PHE A 374 2.94 7.39 17.98
CA PHE A 374 4.31 7.30 18.50
C PHE A 374 4.81 5.86 18.69
N GLU A 375 3.94 4.86 18.49
CA GLU A 375 4.36 3.46 18.51
C GLU A 375 5.28 3.13 17.30
N PRO A 376 6.10 2.08 17.41
CA PRO A 376 6.87 1.58 16.29
C PRO A 376 5.98 1.33 15.07
N THR A 377 6.52 1.61 13.89
CA THR A 377 5.85 1.29 12.63
C THR A 377 6.22 -0.14 12.25
N TYR A 378 5.21 -0.98 12.02
CA TYR A 378 5.37 -2.40 11.70
C TYR A 378 4.98 -2.76 10.26
N PHE A 379 4.43 -1.80 9.52
CA PHE A 379 4.08 -1.93 8.10
C PHE A 379 4.44 -0.63 7.38
N GLU A 380 5.43 -0.67 6.49
CA GLU A 380 5.97 0.52 5.82
C GLU A 380 6.34 0.24 4.36
N PHE A 381 6.12 1.25 3.51
CA PHE A 381 6.64 1.28 2.13
C PHE A 381 6.18 0.14 1.22
N SER A 382 4.95 -0.34 1.43
CA SER A 382 4.35 -1.39 0.59
C SER A 382 4.21 -0.97 -0.88
N GLY A 383 4.16 -1.95 -1.79
CA GLY A 383 3.92 -1.73 -3.23
C GLY A 383 2.48 -1.34 -3.60
N ALA A 384 1.67 -0.87 -2.63
CA ALA A 384 0.29 -0.47 -2.82
C ALA A 384 0.17 0.83 -3.65
N CYS A 385 -1.00 1.04 -4.24
CA CYS A 385 -1.27 2.24 -5.05
C CYS A 385 -1.06 3.55 -4.27
N ALA A 386 -0.67 4.61 -4.96
CA ALA A 386 -0.65 5.95 -4.37
C ALA A 386 -2.07 6.34 -3.91
N GLY A 387 -2.25 6.51 -2.59
CA GLY A 387 -3.55 6.81 -2.00
C GLY A 387 -4.45 5.59 -1.73
N CYS A 388 -3.88 4.38 -1.66
CA CYS A 388 -4.60 3.15 -1.34
C CYS A 388 -5.46 3.29 -0.06
N GLY A 389 -6.73 2.89 -0.13
CA GLY A 389 -7.64 2.89 1.03
C GLY A 389 -7.42 1.73 2.00
N GLU A 390 -6.68 0.68 1.62
CA GLU A 390 -6.51 -0.52 2.45
C GLU A 390 -5.42 -0.34 3.54
N THR A 391 -4.27 0.19 3.16
CA THR A 391 -3.06 0.17 4.00
C THR A 391 -3.07 1.07 5.25
N PRO A 392 -3.82 2.20 5.31
CA PRO A 392 -3.96 2.96 6.56
C PRO A 392 -4.55 2.12 7.71
N TYR A 393 -5.48 1.20 7.42
CA TYR A 393 -6.03 0.28 8.41
C TYR A 393 -4.99 -0.70 8.92
N ILE A 394 -4.21 -1.32 8.02
CA ILE A 394 -3.13 -2.25 8.38
C ILE A 394 -2.06 -1.53 9.22
N ASN A 395 -1.67 -0.32 8.85
CA ASN A 395 -0.73 0.49 9.63
C ASN A 395 -1.26 0.77 11.05
N MET A 396 -2.54 1.10 11.20
CA MET A 396 -3.17 1.29 12.51
C MET A 396 -3.14 0.01 13.35
N VAL A 397 -3.64 -1.11 12.80
CA VAL A 397 -3.72 -2.40 13.48
C VAL A 397 -2.33 -2.88 13.91
N THR A 398 -1.35 -2.82 13.01
CA THR A 398 0.02 -3.25 13.30
C THR A 398 0.73 -2.32 14.29
N ARG A 399 0.44 -1.01 14.33
CA ARG A 399 0.96 -0.12 15.40
C ARG A 399 0.42 -0.47 16.79
N LEU A 400 -0.81 -0.94 16.86
CA LEU A 400 -1.44 -1.30 18.13
C LEU A 400 -0.95 -2.66 18.66
N PHE A 401 -0.77 -3.65 17.78
CA PHE A 401 -0.56 -5.04 18.20
C PHE A 401 0.60 -5.76 17.48
N GLY A 402 1.26 -5.10 16.53
CA GLY A 402 2.23 -5.72 15.61
C GLY A 402 3.46 -6.31 16.30
N ASP A 403 3.72 -5.91 17.53
CA ASP A 403 4.79 -6.42 18.34
C ASP A 403 4.54 -7.90 18.76
N ARG A 404 3.28 -8.35 18.78
CA ARG A 404 2.84 -9.69 19.18
C ARG A 404 1.84 -10.33 18.20
N MET A 405 1.81 -9.84 16.97
CA MET A 405 0.81 -10.20 15.97
C MET A 405 1.23 -11.40 15.12
N MET A 406 0.27 -12.27 14.82
CA MET A 406 0.36 -13.26 13.76
C MET A 406 -0.71 -12.92 12.70
N ILE A 407 -0.35 -12.99 11.42
CA ILE A 407 -1.21 -12.62 10.30
C ILE A 407 -1.35 -13.80 9.35
N SER A 408 -2.57 -14.30 9.19
CA SER A 408 -2.98 -15.01 7.98
C SER A 408 -3.60 -14.01 7.01
N ASN A 409 -3.07 -13.92 5.79
CA ASN A 409 -3.55 -12.98 4.79
C ASN A 409 -4.09 -13.73 3.58
N ALA A 410 -5.33 -13.47 3.19
CA ALA A 410 -5.92 -14.05 1.98
C ALA A 410 -5.22 -13.52 0.73
N THR A 411 -5.18 -14.33 -0.33
CA THR A 411 -4.67 -13.86 -1.61
C THR A 411 -5.53 -12.69 -2.15
N GLY A 412 -4.90 -11.59 -2.51
CA GLY A 412 -5.61 -10.37 -2.94
C GLY A 412 -4.68 -9.17 -2.99
N CYS A 413 -5.22 -7.94 -3.02
CA CYS A 413 -4.38 -6.74 -2.94
C CYS A 413 -3.44 -6.81 -1.73
N SER A 414 -3.96 -7.17 -0.57
CA SER A 414 -3.23 -7.22 0.69
C SER A 414 -2.09 -8.22 0.72
N SER A 415 -2.17 -9.34 0.00
CA SER A 415 -1.02 -10.23 -0.17
C SER A 415 -0.03 -9.71 -1.21
N ILE A 416 -0.51 -9.10 -2.30
CA ILE A 416 0.37 -8.55 -3.34
C ILE A 416 1.22 -7.40 -2.80
N TYR A 417 0.64 -6.36 -2.23
CA TYR A 417 1.46 -5.29 -1.66
C TYR A 417 2.12 -5.70 -0.34
N GLY A 418 1.64 -6.76 0.31
CA GLY A 418 2.09 -7.22 1.62
C GLY A 418 3.28 -8.18 1.59
N ALA A 419 3.52 -8.90 0.48
CA ALA A 419 4.62 -9.86 0.36
C ALA A 419 5.04 -10.21 -1.08
N SER A 420 4.99 -9.27 -2.03
CA SER A 420 5.57 -9.52 -3.36
C SER A 420 7.09 -9.51 -3.31
N ALA A 421 7.71 -10.68 -3.42
CA ALA A 421 9.17 -10.81 -3.42
C ALA A 421 9.83 -9.90 -4.48
N PRO A 422 10.91 -9.19 -4.11
CA PRO A 422 11.65 -9.27 -2.85
C PRO A 422 11.25 -8.23 -1.78
N SER A 423 10.17 -7.45 -2.00
CA SER A 423 9.80 -6.31 -1.15
C SER A 423 8.80 -6.70 -0.06
N MET A 424 9.28 -6.71 1.19
CA MET A 424 8.53 -7.11 2.39
C MET A 424 8.27 -5.88 3.28
N PRO A 425 7.05 -5.32 3.28
CA PRO A 425 6.72 -4.11 4.04
C PRO A 425 6.48 -4.32 5.54
N TYR A 426 6.15 -5.54 5.96
CA TYR A 426 6.06 -5.84 7.39
C TYR A 426 7.47 -5.80 7.98
N THR A 427 7.68 -5.08 9.07
CA THR A 427 8.99 -4.82 9.67
C THR A 427 8.98 -5.10 11.17
N LYS A 428 10.14 -4.92 11.81
CA LYS A 428 10.38 -5.23 13.22
C LYS A 428 10.69 -3.95 13.99
N ASN A 429 10.43 -3.95 15.29
CA ASN A 429 10.93 -2.93 16.20
C ASN A 429 12.43 -3.13 16.50
N SER A 430 13.02 -2.25 17.30
CA SER A 430 14.43 -2.33 17.70
C SER A 430 14.79 -3.58 18.52
N LYS A 431 13.81 -4.29 19.09
CA LYS A 431 13.99 -5.58 19.78
C LYS A 431 13.89 -6.79 18.82
N GLY A 432 13.73 -6.57 17.52
CA GLY A 432 13.56 -7.63 16.52
C GLY A 432 12.17 -8.28 16.51
N GLN A 433 11.19 -7.70 17.20
CA GLN A 433 9.81 -8.20 17.27
C GLN A 433 8.97 -7.53 16.19
N GLY A 434 8.04 -8.25 15.55
CA GLY A 434 7.13 -7.70 14.55
C GLY A 434 6.10 -8.74 14.10
N PRO A 435 5.20 -8.39 13.18
CA PRO A 435 4.17 -9.31 12.70
C PRO A 435 4.79 -10.53 12.01
N ALA A 436 4.41 -11.73 12.44
CA ALA A 436 4.62 -12.93 11.66
C ALA A 436 3.54 -13.00 10.57
N TRP A 437 3.92 -12.95 9.30
CA TRP A 437 2.97 -12.87 8.18
C TRP A 437 3.07 -14.10 7.30
N ALA A 438 1.92 -14.64 6.90
CA ALA A 438 1.83 -15.69 5.90
C ALA A 438 0.57 -15.57 5.03
N ASN A 439 0.69 -15.99 3.77
CA ASN A 439 -0.43 -16.20 2.87
C ASN A 439 -0.45 -17.69 2.48
N SER A 440 -1.54 -18.38 2.84
CA SER A 440 -1.82 -19.73 2.33
C SER A 440 -2.43 -19.61 0.93
N LEU A 441 -3.77 -19.63 0.82
CA LEU A 441 -4.47 -19.51 -0.46
C LEU A 441 -5.48 -18.35 -0.43
N PHE A 442 -6.32 -18.28 -1.46
CA PHE A 442 -7.38 -17.28 -1.54
C PHE A 442 -8.59 -17.71 -0.72
N GLU A 443 -8.91 -19.00 -0.73
CA GLU A 443 -10.13 -19.61 -0.23
C GLU A 443 -10.06 -20.02 1.25
N ASP A 444 -8.88 -20.32 1.79
CA ASP A 444 -8.69 -21.00 3.09
C ASP A 444 -8.20 -20.08 4.22
N ASN A 445 -8.17 -18.77 3.99
CA ASN A 445 -7.46 -17.86 4.87
C ASN A 445 -8.01 -17.78 6.30
N ALA A 446 -9.32 -17.98 6.47
CA ALA A 446 -9.91 -17.99 7.81
C ALA A 446 -9.42 -19.22 8.59
N GLU A 447 -9.51 -20.37 7.94
CA GLU A 447 -9.14 -21.68 8.45
C GLU A 447 -7.65 -21.76 8.74
N TYR A 448 -6.83 -21.16 7.87
CA TYR A 448 -5.39 -21.04 8.07
C TYR A 448 -5.07 -20.21 9.32
N GLY A 449 -5.74 -19.07 9.50
CA GLY A 449 -5.59 -18.25 10.70
C GLY A 449 -6.07 -18.95 11.98
N LEU A 450 -7.17 -19.71 11.89
CA LEU A 450 -7.64 -20.57 12.98
C LEU A 450 -6.60 -21.63 13.34
N GLY A 451 -5.99 -22.28 12.33
CA GLY A 451 -4.92 -23.26 12.54
C GLY A 451 -3.70 -22.67 13.27
N MET A 452 -3.27 -21.45 12.91
CA MET A 452 -2.22 -20.73 13.63
C MET A 452 -2.59 -20.50 15.10
N HIS A 453 -3.81 -20.02 15.36
CA HIS A 453 -4.32 -19.76 16.70
C HIS A 453 -4.35 -21.03 17.56
N LEU A 454 -4.90 -22.13 17.04
CA LEU A 454 -4.98 -23.39 17.76
C LEU A 454 -3.58 -23.97 18.05
N GLY A 455 -2.63 -23.82 17.12
CA GLY A 455 -1.23 -24.19 17.34
C GLY A 455 -0.60 -23.43 18.50
N GLU A 456 -0.76 -22.11 18.53
CA GLU A 456 -0.28 -21.26 19.62
C GLU A 456 -0.99 -21.58 20.95
N ALA A 457 -2.31 -21.75 20.93
CA ALA A 457 -3.09 -22.12 22.11
C ALA A 457 -2.56 -23.42 22.74
N LYS A 458 -2.19 -24.42 21.92
CA LYS A 458 -1.63 -25.68 22.43
C LYS A 458 -0.24 -25.49 23.07
N LEU A 459 0.62 -24.65 22.47
CA LEU A 459 1.94 -24.34 23.02
C LEU A 459 1.82 -23.55 24.34
N ARG A 460 0.89 -22.60 24.41
CA ARG A 460 0.60 -21.84 25.65
C ARG A 460 -0.06 -22.69 26.74
N SER A 461 -0.89 -23.67 26.39
CA SER A 461 -1.42 -24.66 27.34
C SER A 461 -0.28 -25.47 27.96
N ARG A 462 0.64 -25.98 27.13
CA ARG A 462 1.83 -26.70 27.60
C ARG A 462 2.69 -25.85 28.54
N LEU A 463 2.91 -24.58 28.20
CA LEU A 463 3.61 -23.64 29.06
C LEU A 463 2.89 -23.44 30.40
N THR A 464 1.56 -23.25 30.36
CA THR A 464 0.73 -23.06 31.56
C THR A 464 0.83 -24.27 32.48
N GLU A 465 0.67 -25.49 31.96
CA GLU A 465 0.78 -26.74 32.71
C GLU A 465 2.16 -26.87 33.39
N LYS A 466 3.24 -26.49 32.70
CA LYS A 466 4.60 -26.51 33.27
C LYS A 466 4.79 -25.46 34.36
N LEU A 467 4.31 -24.24 34.16
CA LEU A 467 4.36 -23.18 35.17
C LEU A 467 3.59 -23.59 36.43
N GLU A 468 2.38 -24.14 36.27
CA GLU A 468 1.56 -24.62 37.39
C GLU A 468 2.21 -25.78 38.15
N ALA A 469 2.89 -26.70 37.45
CA ALA A 469 3.61 -27.81 38.07
C ALA A 469 4.83 -27.35 38.89
N LEU A 470 5.51 -26.30 38.46
CA LEU A 470 6.73 -25.78 39.09
C LEU A 470 6.46 -24.71 40.15
N LEU A 471 5.31 -24.03 40.07
CA LEU A 471 4.92 -22.95 40.97
C LEU A 471 5.00 -23.31 42.48
N PRO A 472 4.61 -24.51 42.95
CA PRO A 472 4.69 -24.87 44.37
C PRO A 472 6.12 -24.87 44.94
N ALA A 473 7.12 -25.14 44.10
CA ALA A 473 8.53 -25.16 44.48
C ALA A 473 9.27 -23.85 44.14
N ALA A 474 8.63 -22.93 43.41
CA ALA A 474 9.21 -21.65 43.07
C ALA A 474 9.28 -20.72 44.29
N GLU A 475 10.36 -19.93 44.39
CA GLU A 475 10.58 -18.95 45.44
C GLU A 475 10.91 -17.56 44.87
N GLY A 476 10.83 -16.53 45.70
CA GLY A 476 11.26 -15.16 45.38
C GLY A 476 10.65 -14.57 44.10
N ASP A 477 11.51 -13.98 43.27
CA ASP A 477 11.12 -13.31 42.02
C ASP A 477 10.51 -14.26 41.00
N VAL A 478 10.98 -15.52 40.96
CA VAL A 478 10.43 -16.54 40.05
C VAL A 478 8.97 -16.82 40.39
N LYS A 479 8.67 -17.09 41.67
CA LYS A 479 7.29 -17.31 42.12
C LYS A 479 6.39 -16.13 41.77
N THR A 480 6.85 -14.91 42.07
CA THR A 480 6.11 -13.68 41.80
C THR A 480 5.82 -13.51 40.30
N ALA A 481 6.81 -13.78 39.44
CA ALA A 481 6.65 -13.69 38.00
C ALA A 481 5.70 -14.77 37.44
N MET A 482 5.79 -16.01 37.93
CA MET A 482 4.89 -17.11 37.55
C MET A 482 3.44 -16.79 37.92
N GLU A 483 3.18 -16.36 39.16
CA GLU A 483 1.83 -15.99 39.63
C GLU A 483 1.26 -14.82 38.83
N ALA A 484 2.06 -13.77 38.59
CA ALA A 484 1.65 -12.62 37.81
C ALA A 484 1.32 -12.97 36.35
N TRP A 485 2.07 -13.90 35.76
CA TRP A 485 1.82 -14.39 34.41
C TRP A 485 0.55 -15.23 34.36
N LEU A 486 0.41 -16.25 35.22
CA LEU A 486 -0.73 -17.17 35.25
C LEU A 486 -2.06 -16.43 35.47
N ALA A 487 -2.07 -15.44 36.37
CA ALA A 487 -3.28 -14.65 36.66
C ALA A 487 -3.79 -13.82 35.47
N LYS A 488 -2.93 -13.52 34.48
CA LYS A 488 -3.25 -12.63 33.34
C LYS A 488 -2.73 -13.16 32.01
N LYS A 489 -2.61 -14.49 31.88
CA LYS A 489 -2.07 -15.14 30.68
C LYS A 489 -2.91 -14.84 29.43
N ASP A 490 -4.21 -14.65 29.57
CA ASP A 490 -5.13 -14.42 28.42
C ASP A 490 -5.46 -12.94 28.20
N ILE A 491 -4.79 -12.03 28.92
CA ILE A 491 -4.96 -10.59 28.78
C ILE A 491 -3.86 -10.02 27.89
N GLY A 492 -4.21 -9.37 26.78
CA GLY A 492 -3.23 -8.75 25.87
C GLY A 492 -2.56 -7.52 26.45
N GLU A 493 -3.29 -6.71 27.23
CA GLU A 493 -2.73 -5.52 27.87
C GLU A 493 -1.63 -5.88 28.89
N GLY A 494 -0.47 -5.23 28.78
CA GLY A 494 0.70 -5.47 29.63
C GLY A 494 1.33 -6.86 29.48
N THR A 495 0.94 -7.66 28.48
CA THR A 495 1.48 -9.03 28.30
C THR A 495 2.98 -9.04 28.08
N ARG A 496 3.54 -7.97 27.48
CA ARG A 496 4.97 -7.86 27.24
C ARG A 496 5.73 -7.69 28.53
N ASP A 497 5.29 -6.78 29.40
CA ASP A 497 5.94 -6.53 30.68
C ASP A 497 5.94 -7.79 31.55
N ARG A 498 4.84 -8.55 31.52
CA ARG A 498 4.75 -9.86 32.20
C ARG A 498 5.70 -10.90 31.60
N ALA A 499 5.80 -10.95 30.27
CA ALA A 499 6.70 -11.88 29.58
C ALA A 499 8.18 -11.53 29.85
N ASP A 500 8.55 -10.25 29.74
CA ASP A 500 9.91 -9.77 30.00
C ASP A 500 10.30 -10.02 31.47
N ALA A 501 9.37 -9.86 32.42
CA ALA A 501 9.60 -10.17 33.83
C ALA A 501 9.78 -11.68 34.09
N LEU A 502 8.96 -12.53 33.47
CA LEU A 502 9.08 -13.98 33.56
C LEU A 502 10.39 -14.49 32.96
N ASP A 503 10.76 -14.00 31.77
CA ASP A 503 12.02 -14.34 31.10
C ASP A 503 13.24 -13.95 31.97
N ALA A 504 13.24 -12.73 32.51
CA ALA A 504 14.32 -12.26 33.38
C ALA A 504 14.45 -13.11 34.66
N ALA A 505 13.34 -13.42 35.32
CA ALA A 505 13.35 -14.20 36.56
C ALA A 505 13.82 -15.65 36.32
N LEU A 506 13.31 -16.30 35.27
CA LEU A 506 13.70 -17.67 34.91
C LEU A 506 15.17 -17.74 34.47
N THR A 507 15.61 -16.79 33.64
CA THR A 507 17.01 -16.72 33.17
C THR A 507 18.00 -16.53 34.33
N ALA A 508 17.64 -15.73 35.34
CA ALA A 508 18.49 -15.54 36.51
C ALA A 508 18.60 -16.81 37.38
N ALA A 509 17.55 -17.64 37.41
CA ALA A 509 17.47 -18.82 38.28
C ALA A 509 17.87 -20.13 37.60
N VAL A 510 17.89 -20.21 36.27
CA VAL A 510 18.05 -21.48 35.52
C VAL A 510 19.35 -22.23 35.82
N ALA A 511 20.43 -21.52 36.19
CA ALA A 511 21.70 -22.15 36.56
C ALA A 511 21.59 -23.00 37.84
N SER A 512 20.72 -22.59 38.78
CA SER A 512 20.45 -23.32 40.03
C SER A 512 19.21 -24.21 39.94
N HIS A 513 18.36 -23.97 38.95
CA HIS A 513 17.10 -24.68 38.70
C HIS A 513 17.01 -25.10 37.22
N PRO A 514 17.73 -26.15 36.79
CA PRO A 514 17.79 -26.57 35.39
C PRO A 514 16.42 -26.88 34.78
N GLU A 515 15.43 -27.25 35.58
CA GLU A 515 14.04 -27.47 35.17
C GLU A 515 13.39 -26.23 34.53
N TYR A 516 13.89 -25.02 34.82
CA TYR A 516 13.40 -23.79 34.18
C TYR A 516 13.86 -23.65 32.72
N GLN A 517 14.84 -24.44 32.26
CA GLN A 517 15.27 -24.41 30.86
C GLN A 517 14.12 -24.78 29.92
N GLU A 518 13.28 -25.76 30.31
CA GLU A 518 12.12 -26.16 29.48
C GLU A 518 11.07 -25.04 29.36
N LEU A 519 11.00 -24.12 30.31
CA LEU A 519 10.16 -22.93 30.22
C LEU A 519 10.78 -21.89 29.29
N LEU A 520 12.10 -21.67 29.40
CA LEU A 520 12.84 -20.73 28.54
C LEU A 520 12.85 -21.16 27.07
N ASP A 521 12.81 -22.47 26.79
CA ASP A 521 12.65 -23.01 25.43
C ASP A 521 11.28 -22.65 24.82
N LEU A 522 10.30 -22.27 25.65
CA LEU A 522 8.97 -21.78 25.25
C LEU A 522 8.80 -20.26 25.41
N LYS A 523 9.89 -19.50 25.60
CA LYS A 523 9.83 -18.06 25.89
C LYS A 523 9.04 -17.24 24.87
N ASP A 524 9.03 -17.66 23.61
CA ASP A 524 8.29 -16.97 22.56
C ASP A 524 6.77 -16.99 22.81
N HIS A 525 6.28 -17.92 23.64
CA HIS A 525 4.87 -18.10 24.01
C HIS A 525 4.49 -17.43 25.34
N PHE A 526 5.43 -16.74 26.00
CA PHE A 526 5.13 -15.96 27.22
C PHE A 526 4.21 -14.78 26.90
N VAL A 527 4.25 -14.27 25.68
CA VAL A 527 3.38 -13.18 25.22
C VAL A 527 2.07 -13.75 24.68
N LYS A 528 0.92 -13.20 25.09
CA LYS A 528 -0.36 -13.47 24.42
C LYS A 528 -0.30 -12.95 22.98
N LYS A 529 -0.25 -13.86 22.00
CA LYS A 529 -0.30 -13.49 20.58
C LYS A 529 -1.65 -12.88 20.22
N SER A 530 -1.65 -12.01 19.22
CA SER A 530 -2.85 -11.46 18.60
C SER A 530 -3.00 -12.08 17.22
N GLN A 531 -3.95 -13.01 17.03
CA GLN A 531 -4.20 -13.64 15.74
C GLN A 531 -5.06 -12.71 14.87
N TRP A 532 -4.55 -12.35 13.70
CA TRP A 532 -5.24 -11.53 12.72
C TRP A 532 -5.40 -12.25 11.38
N ILE A 533 -6.58 -12.11 10.79
CA ILE A 533 -6.99 -12.72 9.53
C ILE A 533 -7.36 -11.57 8.58
N PHE A 534 -6.46 -11.24 7.66
CA PHE A 534 -6.62 -10.14 6.72
C PHE A 534 -7.14 -10.63 5.37
N GLY A 535 -8.04 -9.89 4.75
CA GLY A 535 -8.41 -10.16 3.36
C GLY A 535 -9.35 -9.12 2.76
N GLY A 536 -9.47 -9.15 1.43
CA GLY A 536 -10.38 -8.26 0.71
C GLY A 536 -11.83 -8.78 0.69
N ASP A 537 -12.74 -7.97 0.14
CA ASP A 537 -14.15 -8.35 0.03
C ASP A 537 -14.39 -9.61 -0.83
N GLY A 538 -13.60 -9.82 -1.87
CA GLY A 538 -13.71 -11.03 -2.70
C GLY A 538 -13.37 -12.34 -1.99
N TRP A 539 -12.57 -12.27 -0.92
CA TRP A 539 -12.38 -13.42 -0.04
C TRP A 539 -13.58 -13.58 0.88
N ALA A 540 -13.84 -12.56 1.71
CA ALA A 540 -14.78 -12.65 2.83
C ALA A 540 -16.25 -12.80 2.41
N TYR A 541 -16.65 -12.18 1.28
CA TYR A 541 -18.03 -12.23 0.82
C TYR A 541 -18.28 -13.42 -0.11
N ASP A 542 -17.27 -13.86 -0.84
CA ASP A 542 -17.38 -14.83 -1.93
C ASP A 542 -16.69 -16.16 -1.64
N ILE A 543 -15.42 -16.32 -2.04
CA ILE A 543 -14.78 -17.65 -2.11
C ILE A 543 -14.48 -18.24 -0.73
N GLY A 544 -14.04 -17.42 0.22
CA GLY A 544 -13.71 -17.85 1.58
C GLY A 544 -14.82 -17.62 2.59
N PHE A 545 -16.03 -17.26 2.14
CA PHE A 545 -17.14 -16.97 3.05
C PHE A 545 -17.54 -18.17 3.91
N GLY A 546 -17.55 -19.39 3.33
CA GLY A 546 -17.90 -20.59 4.09
C GLY A 546 -16.90 -20.87 5.22
N GLY A 547 -15.61 -20.75 4.93
CA GLY A 547 -14.55 -20.85 5.93
C GLY A 547 -14.62 -19.76 6.99
N LEU A 548 -14.82 -18.50 6.55
CA LEU A 548 -14.98 -17.36 7.45
C LEU A 548 -16.15 -17.53 8.42
N ASP A 549 -17.31 -17.95 7.92
CA ASP A 549 -18.50 -18.22 8.72
C ASP A 549 -18.22 -19.29 9.78
N GLN A 550 -17.60 -20.42 9.38
CA GLN A 550 -17.25 -21.51 10.29
C GLN A 550 -16.25 -21.08 11.37
N VAL A 551 -15.23 -20.29 11.01
CA VAL A 551 -14.21 -19.81 11.95
C VAL A 551 -14.81 -18.82 12.94
N LEU A 552 -15.63 -17.87 12.48
CA LEU A 552 -16.32 -16.95 13.38
C LEU A 552 -17.32 -17.68 14.28
N ALA A 553 -17.99 -18.72 13.78
CA ALA A 553 -18.91 -19.53 14.57
C ALA A 553 -18.20 -20.36 15.66
N SER A 554 -16.91 -20.63 15.54
CA SER A 554 -16.14 -21.45 16.50
C SER A 554 -16.06 -20.86 17.92
N GLY A 555 -16.18 -19.54 18.06
CA GLY A 555 -16.00 -18.85 19.34
C GLY A 555 -14.54 -18.60 19.73
N GLU A 556 -13.57 -18.97 18.88
CA GLU A 556 -12.14 -18.75 19.14
C GLU A 556 -11.73 -17.27 19.07
N ASP A 557 -10.71 -16.90 19.86
CA ASP A 557 -10.15 -15.53 19.96
C ASP A 557 -9.29 -15.19 18.72
N VAL A 558 -9.98 -14.85 17.63
CA VAL A 558 -9.37 -14.45 16.35
C VAL A 558 -9.96 -13.14 15.83
N ASN A 559 -9.12 -12.31 15.20
CA ASN A 559 -9.50 -11.00 14.69
C ASN A 559 -9.50 -10.97 13.17
N VAL A 560 -10.66 -10.79 12.55
CA VAL A 560 -10.81 -10.68 11.09
C VAL A 560 -10.87 -9.22 10.67
N LEU A 561 -10.03 -8.81 9.73
CA LEU A 561 -10.10 -7.51 9.06
C LEU A 561 -10.40 -7.69 7.57
N VAL A 562 -11.61 -7.29 7.18
CA VAL A 562 -12.06 -7.25 5.79
C VAL A 562 -11.85 -5.86 5.22
N LEU A 563 -10.98 -5.76 4.22
CA LEU A 563 -10.67 -4.53 3.47
C LEU A 563 -11.66 -4.45 2.29
N ASP A 564 -12.80 -3.82 2.52
CA ASP A 564 -13.93 -3.84 1.60
C ASP A 564 -13.79 -2.77 0.51
N THR A 565 -13.25 -3.20 -0.63
CA THR A 565 -13.11 -2.38 -1.84
C THR A 565 -14.30 -2.51 -2.78
N GLU A 566 -15.30 -3.31 -2.43
CA GLU A 566 -16.51 -3.52 -3.21
C GLU A 566 -16.31 -4.13 -4.62
N VAL A 567 -15.11 -4.63 -4.93
CA VAL A 567 -14.74 -5.28 -6.19
C VAL A 567 -13.51 -6.16 -5.96
N TYR A 568 -13.23 -7.08 -6.88
CA TYR A 568 -11.95 -7.81 -6.87
C TYR A 568 -10.86 -6.89 -7.44
N SER A 569 -10.31 -6.03 -6.57
CA SER A 569 -9.37 -4.98 -6.95
C SER A 569 -8.09 -5.53 -7.60
N ASN A 570 -7.58 -6.69 -7.13
CA ASN A 570 -6.33 -7.24 -7.65
C ASN A 570 -6.40 -7.72 -9.09
N THR A 571 -7.46 -8.43 -9.45
CA THR A 571 -7.61 -9.06 -10.77
C THR A 571 -8.27 -8.13 -11.81
N GLY A 572 -8.37 -6.85 -11.47
CA GLY A 572 -8.78 -5.78 -12.38
C GLY A 572 -10.25 -5.38 -12.29
N GLY A 573 -10.87 -5.48 -11.11
CA GLY A 573 -12.18 -4.90 -10.82
C GLY A 573 -13.36 -5.75 -11.28
N GLN A 574 -13.36 -7.03 -10.95
CA GLN A 574 -14.52 -7.92 -11.11
C GLN A 574 -15.57 -7.63 -10.05
N SER A 575 -16.84 -7.87 -10.39
CA SER A 575 -17.94 -7.84 -9.42
C SER A 575 -17.73 -8.88 -8.32
N SER A 576 -18.03 -8.50 -7.09
CA SER A 576 -18.13 -9.37 -5.91
C SER A 576 -19.56 -9.37 -5.37
N LYS A 577 -19.86 -10.20 -4.36
CA LYS A 577 -21.11 -10.08 -3.59
C LYS A 577 -21.16 -8.82 -2.72
N SER A 578 -20.02 -8.17 -2.50
CA SER A 578 -19.96 -6.89 -1.78
C SER A 578 -20.20 -5.68 -2.72
N THR A 579 -20.10 -5.84 -4.04
CA THR A 579 -20.40 -4.79 -5.02
C THR A 579 -21.86 -4.31 -4.86
N PRO A 580 -22.12 -2.99 -4.78
CA PRO A 580 -23.47 -2.43 -4.65
C PRO A 580 -24.24 -2.53 -5.98
N ALA A 581 -25.55 -2.27 -5.95
CA ALA A 581 -26.31 -2.05 -7.18
C ALA A 581 -25.77 -0.80 -7.94
N ALA A 582 -26.04 -0.72 -9.24
CA ALA A 582 -25.58 0.33 -10.16
C ALA A 582 -24.07 0.40 -10.45
N ALA A 583 -23.20 -0.17 -9.61
CA ALA A 583 -21.77 -0.16 -9.89
C ALA A 583 -21.43 -1.00 -11.12
N ILE A 584 -20.66 -0.42 -12.04
CA ILE A 584 -20.05 -1.11 -13.17
C ILE A 584 -18.75 -1.78 -12.69
N ALA A 585 -18.65 -3.07 -12.99
CA ALA A 585 -17.46 -3.89 -12.80
C ALA A 585 -17.40 -4.94 -13.92
N LYS A 586 -16.27 -5.67 -14.06
CA LYS A 586 -16.25 -6.86 -14.94
C LYS A 586 -17.29 -7.87 -14.42
N PHE A 587 -17.99 -8.53 -15.36
CA PHE A 587 -19.18 -9.36 -15.09
C PHE A 587 -20.43 -8.59 -14.58
N ALA A 588 -20.36 -7.27 -14.47
CA ALA A 588 -21.48 -6.38 -14.16
C ALA A 588 -21.45 -5.12 -15.06
N ALA A 589 -21.19 -5.30 -16.36
CA ALA A 589 -20.90 -4.21 -17.30
C ALA A 589 -22.05 -3.19 -17.47
N SER A 590 -23.29 -3.62 -17.25
CA SER A 590 -24.49 -2.75 -17.29
C SER A 590 -24.96 -2.30 -15.90
N GLY A 591 -24.04 -2.28 -14.93
CA GLY A 591 -24.34 -2.03 -13.52
C GLY A 591 -24.92 -3.28 -12.85
N LYS A 592 -24.40 -3.62 -11.66
CA LYS A 592 -24.92 -4.75 -10.88
C LYS A 592 -26.38 -4.51 -10.49
N LYS A 593 -27.20 -5.57 -10.55
CA LYS A 593 -28.65 -5.50 -10.32
C LYS A 593 -29.04 -5.80 -8.88
N THR A 594 -28.29 -6.67 -8.21
CA THR A 594 -28.54 -7.09 -6.83
C THR A 594 -27.87 -6.15 -5.84
N LYS A 595 -28.48 -6.00 -4.66
CA LYS A 595 -27.89 -5.22 -3.56
C LYS A 595 -26.59 -5.85 -3.05
N LYS A 596 -25.82 -5.09 -2.26
CA LYS A 596 -24.66 -5.58 -1.52
C LYS A 596 -25.10 -6.62 -0.49
N LYS A 597 -24.38 -7.76 -0.38
CA LYS A 597 -24.55 -8.74 0.71
C LYS A 597 -24.19 -8.06 2.04
N ASP A 598 -25.00 -8.23 3.07
CA ASP A 598 -24.75 -7.64 4.39
C ASP A 598 -24.00 -8.63 5.29
N LEU A 599 -22.68 -8.73 5.11
CA LEU A 599 -21.83 -9.66 5.87
C LEU A 599 -21.87 -9.36 7.38
N GLY A 600 -21.87 -8.08 7.76
CA GLY A 600 -21.90 -7.67 9.16
C GLY A 600 -23.15 -8.17 9.87
N MET A 601 -24.32 -8.04 9.25
CA MET A 601 -25.57 -8.54 9.85
C MET A 601 -25.67 -10.06 9.90
N ILE A 602 -25.05 -10.76 8.94
CA ILE A 602 -24.96 -12.23 9.01
C ILE A 602 -24.14 -12.63 10.25
N ALA A 603 -22.99 -11.99 10.49
CA ALA A 603 -22.16 -12.27 11.67
C ALA A 603 -22.86 -11.88 12.99
N VAL A 604 -23.56 -10.73 13.03
CA VAL A 604 -24.31 -10.31 14.23
C VAL A 604 -25.39 -11.33 14.63
N SER A 605 -25.95 -12.09 13.68
CA SER A 605 -27.01 -13.08 13.96
C SER A 605 -26.59 -14.21 14.91
N TYR A 606 -25.29 -14.49 15.06
CA TYR A 606 -24.78 -15.44 16.04
C TYR A 606 -24.87 -14.93 17.49
N GLY A 607 -24.86 -13.62 17.69
CA GLY A 607 -24.97 -13.00 19.01
C GLY A 607 -23.67 -12.92 19.82
N TYR A 608 -22.69 -13.81 19.58
CA TYR A 608 -21.41 -13.88 20.32
C TYR A 608 -20.17 -13.48 19.50
N ILE A 609 -20.35 -12.93 18.30
CA ILE A 609 -19.25 -12.41 17.49
C ILE A 609 -19.20 -10.90 17.69
N TYR A 610 -18.03 -10.33 18.01
CA TYR A 610 -17.86 -8.88 17.95
C TYR A 610 -17.83 -8.44 16.49
N VAL A 611 -18.64 -7.45 16.11
CA VAL A 611 -18.69 -6.98 14.70
C VAL A 611 -18.62 -5.47 14.64
N ALA A 612 -17.78 -4.92 13.77
CA ALA A 612 -17.71 -3.49 13.53
C ALA A 612 -17.65 -3.17 12.04
N GLN A 613 -18.40 -2.15 11.63
CA GLN A 613 -18.28 -1.53 10.31
C GLN A 613 -17.62 -0.16 10.49
N ILE A 614 -16.50 0.07 9.80
CA ILE A 614 -15.65 1.25 10.00
C ILE A 614 -15.30 1.95 8.68
N ALA A 615 -15.02 3.25 8.77
CA ALA A 615 -14.48 4.07 7.69
C ALA A 615 -13.53 5.10 8.34
N LEU A 616 -12.22 4.90 8.21
CA LEU A 616 -11.17 5.65 8.90
C LEU A 616 -11.21 7.14 8.56
N GLY A 617 -11.39 7.48 7.29
CA GLY A 617 -11.50 8.85 6.80
C GLY A 617 -12.78 9.56 7.26
N ALA A 618 -13.83 8.80 7.59
CA ALA A 618 -15.08 9.34 8.13
C ALA A 618 -14.97 9.64 9.64
N ASP A 619 -14.49 8.67 10.41
CA ASP A 619 -14.30 8.81 11.86
C ASP A 619 -13.12 7.96 12.36
N MET A 620 -11.96 8.60 12.49
CA MET A 620 -10.74 7.95 12.95
C MET A 620 -10.82 7.47 14.40
N ASN A 621 -11.60 8.13 15.25
CA ASN A 621 -11.75 7.74 16.65
C ASN A 621 -12.64 6.50 16.77
N GLN A 622 -13.71 6.43 15.98
CA GLN A 622 -14.55 5.25 15.90
C GLN A 622 -13.76 4.05 15.36
N ALA A 623 -12.96 4.23 14.31
CA ALA A 623 -12.11 3.17 13.78
C ALA A 623 -11.08 2.67 14.82
N PHE A 624 -10.39 3.59 15.50
CA PHE A 624 -9.47 3.27 16.59
C PHE A 624 -10.17 2.46 17.70
N LYS A 625 -11.32 2.95 18.17
CA LYS A 625 -12.11 2.29 19.22
C LYS A 625 -12.55 0.90 18.79
N ALA A 626 -13.07 0.76 17.57
CA ALA A 626 -13.55 -0.52 17.05
C ALA A 626 -12.42 -1.56 16.96
N ILE A 627 -11.23 -1.15 16.51
CA ILE A 627 -10.05 -2.01 16.42
C ILE A 627 -9.56 -2.43 17.81
N SER A 628 -9.52 -1.49 18.76
CA SER A 628 -9.13 -1.79 20.15
C SER A 628 -10.12 -2.70 20.88
N GLU A 629 -11.42 -2.49 20.69
CA GLU A 629 -12.46 -3.33 21.27
C GLU A 629 -12.46 -4.74 20.66
N ALA A 630 -12.30 -4.86 19.33
CA ALA A 630 -12.22 -6.14 18.65
C ALA A 630 -11.08 -7.02 19.20
N GLU A 631 -9.87 -6.46 19.33
CA GLU A 631 -8.71 -7.24 19.80
C GLU A 631 -8.78 -7.58 21.29
N ALA A 632 -9.46 -6.76 22.08
CA ALA A 632 -9.67 -7.02 23.49
C ALA A 632 -10.80 -8.02 23.77
N TYR A 633 -11.70 -8.23 22.81
CA TYR A 633 -12.81 -9.17 22.93
C TYR A 633 -12.28 -10.61 23.00
N PRO A 634 -12.59 -11.39 24.06
CA PRO A 634 -12.09 -12.76 24.22
C PRO A 634 -12.92 -13.74 23.38
N GLY A 635 -12.86 -13.58 22.05
CA GLY A 635 -13.66 -14.36 21.11
C GLY A 635 -13.53 -13.83 19.68
N PRO A 636 -14.39 -14.29 18.76
CA PRO A 636 -14.27 -13.97 17.35
C PRO A 636 -14.68 -12.53 17.09
N SER A 637 -13.83 -11.82 16.34
CA SER A 637 -14.03 -10.42 15.96
C SER A 637 -14.02 -10.24 14.45
N LEU A 638 -14.98 -9.48 13.92
CA LEU A 638 -15.08 -9.13 12.50
C LEU A 638 -15.11 -7.61 12.32
N ILE A 639 -14.10 -7.06 11.65
CA ILE A 639 -14.03 -5.65 11.26
C ILE A 639 -14.19 -5.56 9.75
N ILE A 640 -15.18 -4.80 9.28
CA ILE A 640 -15.40 -4.50 7.87
C ILE A 640 -15.05 -3.02 7.62
N ALA A 641 -13.93 -2.79 6.94
CA ALA A 641 -13.36 -1.48 6.70
C ALA A 641 -13.61 -1.02 5.25
N TYR A 642 -14.25 0.14 5.06
CA TYR A 642 -14.42 0.70 3.72
C TYR A 642 -13.08 1.18 3.15
N ALA A 643 -12.68 0.63 2.00
CA ALA A 643 -11.37 0.88 1.40
C ALA A 643 -11.51 1.46 -0.03
N PRO A 644 -11.41 2.79 -0.20
CA PRO A 644 -11.40 3.41 -1.52
C PRO A 644 -10.30 2.85 -2.43
N CYS A 645 -10.64 2.60 -3.69
CA CYS A 645 -9.77 1.95 -4.65
C CYS A 645 -9.71 2.69 -5.99
N ILE A 646 -8.58 2.55 -6.70
CA ILE A 646 -8.45 3.03 -8.08
C ILE A 646 -9.53 2.47 -9.01
N ASN A 647 -10.08 1.28 -8.71
CA ASN A 647 -11.17 0.67 -9.47
C ASN A 647 -12.53 1.37 -9.28
N HIS A 648 -12.71 2.16 -8.23
CA HIS A 648 -13.86 3.05 -8.10
C HIS A 648 -13.79 4.20 -9.11
N GLY A 649 -12.56 4.59 -9.47
CA GLY A 649 -12.28 5.70 -10.36
C GLY A 649 -12.79 7.01 -9.76
N LEU A 650 -12.26 7.38 -8.60
CA LEU A 650 -12.61 8.64 -7.92
C LEU A 650 -12.28 9.82 -8.84
N LYS A 651 -13.29 10.62 -9.22
CA LYS A 651 -13.06 11.77 -10.11
C LYS A 651 -12.17 12.83 -9.48
N ALA A 652 -12.23 12.97 -8.16
CA ALA A 652 -11.37 13.86 -7.39
C ALA A 652 -9.94 13.31 -7.17
N GLY A 653 -9.67 12.07 -7.63
CA GLY A 653 -8.39 11.38 -7.50
C GLY A 653 -8.19 10.69 -6.15
N MET A 654 -7.24 9.75 -6.11
CA MET A 654 -6.91 8.98 -4.89
C MET A 654 -6.30 9.82 -3.76
N GLY A 655 -5.89 11.06 -4.03
CA GLY A 655 -5.54 12.01 -2.97
C GLY A 655 -6.71 12.39 -2.07
N LYS A 656 -7.93 12.07 -2.48
CA LYS A 656 -9.17 12.30 -1.75
C LYS A 656 -9.77 11.03 -1.13
N SER A 657 -9.04 9.91 -1.08
CA SER A 657 -9.57 8.65 -0.51
C SER A 657 -10.20 8.82 0.87
N SER A 658 -9.53 9.49 1.83
CA SER A 658 -10.11 9.71 3.17
C SER A 658 -11.34 10.62 3.14
N GLU A 659 -11.40 11.58 2.21
CA GLU A 659 -12.59 12.41 2.01
C GLU A 659 -13.74 11.61 1.39
N GLU A 660 -13.44 10.65 0.51
CA GLU A 660 -14.42 9.76 -0.09
C GLU A 660 -15.07 8.84 0.95
N GLU A 661 -14.28 8.29 1.87
CA GLU A 661 -14.80 7.53 3.02
C GLU A 661 -15.76 8.38 3.86
N LYS A 662 -15.40 9.64 4.12
CA LYS A 662 -16.26 10.59 4.83
C LYS A 662 -17.55 10.86 4.08
N ARG A 663 -17.48 11.15 2.77
CA ARG A 663 -18.65 11.40 1.92
C ARG A 663 -19.58 10.18 1.88
N ALA A 664 -19.03 8.97 1.80
CA ALA A 664 -19.78 7.72 1.82
C ALA A 664 -20.61 7.57 3.11
N VAL A 665 -20.04 7.95 4.27
CA VAL A 665 -20.78 7.91 5.55
C VAL A 665 -21.78 9.06 5.65
N GLU A 666 -21.40 10.28 5.26
CA GLU A 666 -22.26 11.47 5.35
C GLU A 666 -23.52 11.37 4.48
N CYS A 667 -23.45 10.72 3.32
CA CYS A 667 -24.60 10.49 2.45
C CYS A 667 -25.38 9.20 2.78
N GLY A 668 -24.90 8.38 3.73
CA GLY A 668 -25.56 7.13 4.13
C GLY A 668 -25.30 5.93 3.22
N TYR A 669 -24.37 6.05 2.27
CA TYR A 669 -23.89 4.92 1.47
C TYR A 669 -23.23 3.85 2.35
N TRP A 670 -22.41 4.30 3.30
CA TRP A 670 -21.77 3.47 4.33
C TRP A 670 -22.28 3.90 5.72
N CYS A 671 -22.33 2.97 6.67
CA CYS A 671 -22.70 3.27 8.06
C CYS A 671 -21.60 2.74 8.99
N ASN A 672 -21.07 3.60 9.85
CA ASN A 672 -20.20 3.16 10.94
C ASN A 672 -21.06 2.68 12.10
N TRP A 673 -20.76 1.50 12.64
CA TRP A 673 -21.42 0.90 13.80
C TRP A 673 -20.55 -0.19 14.43
N ARG A 674 -20.89 -0.57 15.67
CA ARG A 674 -20.25 -1.66 16.43
C ARG A 674 -21.31 -2.51 17.12
N TYR A 675 -21.07 -3.81 17.19
CA TYR A 675 -21.80 -4.78 17.97
C TYR A 675 -20.82 -5.46 18.93
N ASN A 676 -20.97 -5.22 20.24
CA ASN A 676 -20.13 -5.79 21.28
C ASN A 676 -20.97 -6.69 22.21
N PRO A 677 -20.85 -8.03 22.11
CA PRO A 677 -21.60 -8.98 22.92
C PRO A 677 -21.47 -8.76 24.43
N GLN A 678 -20.29 -8.33 24.92
CA GLN A 678 -20.02 -8.17 26.35
C GLN A 678 -20.88 -7.08 27.02
N LEU A 679 -21.44 -6.17 26.23
CA LEU A 679 -22.30 -5.12 26.76
C LEU A 679 -23.64 -5.66 27.24
N LEU A 680 -24.15 -6.76 26.66
CA LEU A 680 -25.39 -7.39 27.11
C LEU A 680 -25.26 -7.89 28.55
N GLU A 681 -24.13 -8.52 28.89
CA GLU A 681 -23.83 -9.00 30.25
C GLU A 681 -23.78 -7.85 31.27
N GLN A 682 -23.45 -6.64 30.81
CA GLN A 682 -23.43 -5.42 31.61
C GLN A 682 -24.79 -4.70 31.65
N GLY A 683 -25.85 -5.27 31.07
CA GLY A 683 -27.16 -4.63 30.95
C GLY A 683 -27.16 -3.40 30.03
N LYS A 684 -26.27 -3.37 29.03
CA LYS A 684 -26.12 -2.28 28.05
C LYS A 684 -26.42 -2.79 26.64
N ASN A 685 -26.81 -1.86 25.77
CA ASN A 685 -27.10 -2.18 24.37
C ASN A 685 -25.80 -2.61 23.67
N PRO A 686 -25.74 -3.82 23.08
CA PRO A 686 -24.55 -4.29 22.37
C PRO A 686 -24.37 -3.59 21.04
N PHE A 687 -25.44 -3.09 20.41
CA PHE A 687 -25.42 -2.50 19.09
C PHE A 687 -25.40 -0.96 19.15
N HIS A 688 -24.36 -0.37 18.59
CA HIS A 688 -24.17 1.07 18.51
C HIS A 688 -24.05 1.53 17.07
N LEU A 689 -25.06 2.24 16.56
CA LEU A 689 -24.98 2.96 15.29
C LEU A 689 -24.21 4.27 15.50
N ASP A 690 -22.89 4.20 15.32
CA ASP A 690 -21.97 5.32 15.56
C ASP A 690 -22.13 6.46 14.53
N SER A 691 -22.55 6.13 13.30
CA SER A 691 -22.82 7.10 12.24
C SER A 691 -24.14 7.84 12.45
N ARG A 692 -24.09 9.18 12.36
CA ARG A 692 -25.26 10.06 12.46
C ARG A 692 -26.22 9.87 11.29
N GLU A 693 -27.42 10.43 11.43
CA GLU A 693 -28.38 10.47 10.33
C GLU A 693 -27.77 11.16 9.09
N PRO A 694 -27.86 10.54 7.89
CA PRO A 694 -27.28 11.07 6.68
C PRO A 694 -27.80 12.47 6.34
N LYS A 695 -26.90 13.34 5.89
CA LYS A 695 -27.22 14.71 5.42
C LYS A 695 -26.62 15.02 4.05
N GLY A 696 -25.72 14.16 3.55
CA GLY A 696 -25.06 14.31 2.26
C GLY A 696 -25.96 13.92 1.09
N ASN A 697 -25.55 14.34 -0.11
CA ASN A 697 -26.26 14.02 -1.34
C ASN A 697 -25.79 12.65 -1.89
N PHE A 698 -26.66 11.65 -1.82
CA PHE A 698 -26.36 10.28 -2.27
C PHE A 698 -26.04 10.22 -3.78
N ARG A 699 -26.81 10.93 -4.60
CA ARG A 699 -26.61 10.96 -6.05
C ARG A 699 -25.29 11.62 -6.43
N GLU A 700 -24.92 12.70 -5.77
CA GLU A 700 -23.62 13.37 -5.97
C GLU A 700 -22.45 12.45 -5.58
N TYR A 701 -22.59 11.68 -4.50
CA TYR A 701 -21.62 10.65 -4.13
C TYR A 701 -21.41 9.64 -5.25
N LEU A 702 -22.49 9.00 -5.75
CA LEU A 702 -22.39 8.06 -6.86
C LEU A 702 -21.73 8.70 -8.10
N MET A 703 -22.17 9.90 -8.48
CA MET A 703 -21.63 10.59 -9.65
C MET A 703 -20.18 11.08 -9.45
N GLY A 704 -19.65 11.08 -8.22
CA GLY A 704 -18.25 11.33 -7.91
C GLY A 704 -17.31 10.19 -8.33
N GLU A 705 -17.84 9.01 -8.59
CA GLU A 705 -17.05 7.82 -8.94
C GLU A 705 -17.36 7.34 -10.38
N VAL A 706 -16.32 7.01 -11.14
CA VAL A 706 -16.45 6.55 -12.53
C VAL A 706 -17.21 5.23 -12.62
N ARG A 707 -17.12 4.35 -11.61
CA ARG A 707 -17.86 3.08 -11.59
C ARG A 707 -19.38 3.24 -11.63
N PHE A 708 -19.92 4.38 -11.19
CA PHE A 708 -21.34 4.70 -11.33
C PHE A 708 -21.59 5.67 -12.48
N ALA A 709 -20.79 6.74 -12.59
CA ALA A 709 -20.99 7.77 -13.61
C ALA A 709 -20.91 7.23 -15.06
N SER A 710 -20.17 6.14 -15.28
CA SER A 710 -20.11 5.48 -16.59
C SER A 710 -21.41 4.78 -16.96
N LEU A 711 -22.22 4.33 -15.98
CA LEU A 711 -23.52 3.72 -16.21
C LEU A 711 -24.47 4.71 -16.89
N ALA A 712 -24.53 5.94 -16.38
CA ALA A 712 -25.34 7.01 -16.96
C ALA A 712 -24.98 7.32 -18.43
N LYS A 713 -23.71 7.12 -18.81
CA LYS A 713 -23.22 7.37 -20.18
C LYS A 713 -23.49 6.20 -21.12
N LEU A 714 -23.30 4.98 -20.65
CA LEU A 714 -23.37 3.77 -21.47
C LEU A 714 -24.80 3.21 -21.57
N PHE A 715 -25.60 3.39 -20.53
CA PHE A 715 -26.94 2.83 -20.39
C PHE A 715 -27.90 3.85 -19.74
N PRO A 716 -28.14 5.02 -20.38
CA PRO A 716 -28.93 6.10 -19.80
C PRO A 716 -30.33 5.64 -19.34
N ASP A 717 -30.99 4.79 -20.14
CA ASP A 717 -32.36 4.31 -19.87
C ASP A 717 -32.48 3.45 -18.60
N LYS A 718 -31.37 2.85 -18.13
CA LYS A 718 -31.34 1.98 -16.94
C LYS A 718 -30.67 2.61 -15.74
N ALA A 719 -29.94 3.71 -15.96
CA ALA A 719 -29.07 4.28 -14.95
C ALA A 719 -29.89 4.84 -13.78
N GLU A 720 -30.97 5.58 -14.08
CA GLU A 720 -31.79 6.23 -13.05
C GLU A 720 -32.44 5.21 -12.11
N GLU A 721 -33.09 4.19 -12.65
CA GLU A 721 -33.71 3.11 -11.86
C GLU A 721 -32.70 2.43 -10.92
N LEU A 722 -31.49 2.17 -11.41
CA LEU A 722 -30.44 1.53 -10.62
C LEU A 722 -29.86 2.45 -9.56
N PHE A 723 -29.70 3.74 -9.85
CA PHE A 723 -29.24 4.71 -8.85
C PHE A 723 -30.25 4.87 -7.71
N GLU A 724 -31.54 5.02 -8.04
CA GLU A 724 -32.60 5.05 -7.03
C GLU A 724 -32.64 3.74 -6.24
N LYS A 725 -32.46 2.59 -6.91
CA LYS A 725 -32.40 1.30 -6.23
C LYS A 725 -31.24 1.26 -5.23
N THR A 726 -30.05 1.72 -5.61
CA THR A 726 -28.88 1.75 -4.72
C THR A 726 -29.12 2.64 -3.50
N GLU A 727 -29.76 3.79 -3.68
CA GLU A 727 -30.15 4.68 -2.58
C GLU A 727 -31.20 4.05 -1.66
N ARG A 728 -32.26 3.45 -2.24
CA ARG A 728 -33.28 2.71 -1.49
C ARG A 728 -32.68 1.56 -0.68
N ASP A 729 -31.79 0.77 -1.29
CA ASP A 729 -31.12 -0.35 -0.61
C ASP A 729 -30.26 0.14 0.57
N ALA A 730 -29.53 1.26 0.41
CA ALA A 730 -28.72 1.85 1.46
C ALA A 730 -29.58 2.41 2.61
N LYS A 731 -30.67 3.11 2.29
CA LYS A 731 -31.65 3.62 3.27
C LYS A 731 -32.29 2.48 4.06
N GLN A 732 -32.79 1.44 3.38
CA GLN A 732 -33.40 0.29 4.03
C GLN A 732 -32.40 -0.44 4.94
N ARG A 733 -31.14 -0.57 4.53
CA ARG A 733 -30.08 -1.14 5.36
C ARG A 733 -29.84 -0.33 6.63
N ARG A 734 -29.75 1.00 6.53
CA ARG A 734 -29.63 1.86 7.71
C ARG A 734 -30.85 1.76 8.63
N GLU A 735 -32.07 1.74 8.07
CA GLU A 735 -33.30 1.58 8.84
C GLU A 735 -33.31 0.25 9.62
N ASN A 736 -32.76 -0.82 9.04
CA ASN A 736 -32.56 -2.08 9.77
C ASN A 736 -31.63 -1.88 10.98
N TYR A 737 -30.51 -1.18 10.84
CA TYR A 737 -29.59 -0.91 11.95
C TYR A 737 -30.25 -0.10 13.07
N VAL A 738 -31.05 0.90 12.70
CA VAL A 738 -31.85 1.68 13.67
C VAL A 738 -32.85 0.78 14.40
N ARG A 739 -33.51 -0.14 13.68
CA ARG A 739 -34.45 -1.10 14.30
C ARG A 739 -33.75 -2.05 15.27
N ILE A 740 -32.58 -2.57 14.90
CA ILE A 740 -31.80 -3.47 15.76
C ILE A 740 -31.39 -2.75 17.05
N GLN A 741 -30.84 -1.54 16.94
CA GLN A 741 -30.47 -0.76 18.12
C GLN A 741 -31.67 -0.55 19.05
N LYS A 742 -32.82 -0.11 18.50
CA LYS A 742 -34.05 0.09 19.27
C LYS A 742 -34.58 -1.20 19.89
N SER A 743 -34.47 -2.34 19.20
CA SER A 743 -34.89 -3.65 19.71
C SER A 743 -34.13 -4.01 20.98
N TYR A 744 -32.80 -3.82 21.00
CA TYR A 744 -32.01 -4.03 22.21
C TYR A 744 -32.33 -3.01 23.32
N ASP A 745 -32.57 -1.75 22.98
CA ASP A 745 -32.99 -0.75 23.97
C ASP A 745 -34.32 -1.14 24.64
N MET A 746 -35.28 -1.67 23.87
CA MET A 746 -36.57 -2.15 24.38
C MET A 746 -36.40 -3.40 25.24
N GLU A 747 -35.63 -4.39 24.78
CA GLU A 747 -35.37 -5.62 25.56
C GLU A 747 -34.70 -5.31 26.91
N LEU A 748 -33.76 -4.36 26.92
CA LEU A 748 -33.09 -3.93 28.15
C LEU A 748 -34.00 -3.11 29.07
N ALA A 749 -34.99 -2.41 28.51
CA ALA A 749 -35.99 -1.69 29.29
C ALA A 749 -37.00 -2.67 29.93
N GLU A 750 -37.38 -3.75 29.23
CA GLU A 750 -38.26 -4.81 29.77
C GLU A 750 -37.60 -5.65 30.87
N LYS A 751 -36.27 -5.76 30.86
CA LYS A 751 -35.48 -6.46 31.89
C LYS A 751 -35.27 -5.65 33.18
N LYS A 752 -35.52 -4.34 33.17
CA LYS A 752 -35.40 -3.42 34.32
C LYS A 752 -36.74 -3.26 35.01
#